data_AF-A0A7G9S110-F1
#
_entry.id   AF-A0A7G9S110-F1
#
_cell.length_a   1.000
_cell.length_b   1.000
_cell.length_c   1.000
_cell.angle_alpha   90.00
_cell.angle_beta   90.00
_cell.angle_gamma   90.00
#
_symmetry.space_group_name_H-M   'P 1'
#
loop_
_entity.id
_entity.type
_entity.pdbx_description
1 polymer ?
#
loop_
_entity_poly.entity_id
_entity_poly.type
_entity_poly.pdbx_seq_one_letter_code
_entity_poly.pdbx_strand_id
1 'polypeptide(L)'
;MKVILSSVLMFSGFIIPNSEAHADEKKGNDVSSRAVGREIPWPDTGVNLILDDNGTLHVPGGTYDFAPRSFAGVLKSKEVNIPTTDVKKIVFEGPLKFRGSADSWFADLASMETIENLTYLDTSEVTSMHHMFFYAKSLKSLDLSNFNTSNVTDMHAMFSQMDTIEYLDLSSFDTSNVTNMYTMFDFSGNIKTINLSSFNTSNVTNMEGMFIGMSSLENLDLSTFDTSNVKKTSDMVALDRALSVLTLGEKFVWHKNENLPDIQKVNGYTGYWQNVGTGTIENPNGTNVWTSKQFMSNYNPLTDKDTYVWQRMKSEETITVKYVDEANEPLAPNKSYEGAVGSNYDVSTPEYKISIPGYTYKEYKGEPTGVIGDNGGVVTYVYTKNPIAAQDLTVLYQDTEGNEIASTKTLSGFIGDTYDVSTAEYKLDIAGYTFKEVTGAVQGTLTDQAQTVVYVYTKNPVKSAGLFVNYRDTMGNEILSSKSVQGNVGDAYDVLTSEYKLDIAGYTFNKVEGITSGSLGEDVLIVTFIYTKNPIVAQDLTVLYQDTEGNEIASSKTQSGFIGDTYDVSTVEYKLDIAGYTFKEVIGAVQGTLTDQAQTVVYVYTKNPIVAQDLTVLYQDTEGNEIASSKTQSGFIGDTYDVSTAEYKLDIAGYTFKEVTGTVQGTLTDQAQTVVYVYTKNPIVAQDLTVLYQDTEGNEIASSKTQSGFIGDTYDVSTVEYKLDIAGYTFKEVIGAVQGTLTDQTQTVVYVYTKNPIAAQDLTVLYQDTEGNEIASSKTQSGFIGDTYDVSTAEYKLDIAGYTFKEVTGAVQGTLTDQAQTVVYVYTKNPIVAQDLTVLYQDTEGNEIASSKTQSGFIGDTYDVSTAEYKLDIAGYTFKEVTGAVQGTLTDQAQTVVYVYTKNPIVAQDLTVLYQDTEGNEIASSKTVSGFIGDTYDVSTSEYKLDIAGYTFKEVTGTVQGTLTDQAQTVIYVYLINPVDPVDPVDPVDPVDPVDPVEPEEPTEPSESKEPSLPATGIDNSVLTMSGLLISLGSAIFMKSKGKKEEE
;
A
#
# COMPACT_ATOMS: atom_id res chain seq x y z
N MET A 1 -38.46 -20.01 3.99
CA MET A 1 -39.35 -19.83 2.82
C MET A 1 -38.43 -19.40 1.68
N LYS A 2 -38.27 -20.10 0.54
CA LYS A 2 -39.21 -20.87 -0.31
C LYS A 2 -40.38 -20.00 -0.78
N VAL A 3 -40.59 -19.97 -2.11
CA VAL A 3 -41.18 -18.86 -2.90
C VAL A 3 -40.14 -17.74 -3.17
N ILE A 4 -40.28 -17.05 -4.31
CA ILE A 4 -39.32 -16.13 -4.96
C ILE A 4 -38.03 -16.84 -5.47
N LEU A 5 -38.22 -17.77 -6.42
CA LEU A 5 -37.15 -18.27 -7.31
C LEU A 5 -37.79 -18.96 -8.54
N SER A 6 -38.62 -18.21 -9.28
CA SER A 6 -39.45 -18.73 -10.40
C SER A 6 -39.83 -17.62 -11.41
N SER A 7 -38.84 -16.84 -11.82
CA SER A 7 -38.76 -15.97 -13.01
C SER A 7 -37.27 -15.82 -13.35
N VAL A 8 -36.92 -15.36 -14.56
CA VAL A 8 -35.53 -15.26 -15.06
C VAL A 8 -34.79 -16.61 -15.08
N LEU A 9 -35.25 -17.51 -15.97
CA LEU A 9 -34.47 -18.67 -16.41
C LEU A 9 -34.92 -19.16 -17.81
N MET A 10 -34.98 -18.22 -18.77
CA MET A 10 -35.35 -18.49 -20.17
C MET A 10 -34.58 -17.60 -21.17
N PHE A 11 -33.24 -17.58 -21.14
CA PHE A 11 -32.41 -17.18 -22.29
C PHE A 11 -30.99 -17.79 -22.26
N SER A 12 -30.89 -19.11 -22.11
CA SER A 12 -29.64 -19.88 -22.24
C SER A 12 -29.74 -20.87 -23.41
N GLY A 13 -29.96 -20.33 -24.60
CA GLY A 13 -30.49 -21.04 -25.77
C GLY A 13 -29.50 -21.81 -26.66
N PHE A 14 -28.29 -22.13 -26.20
CA PHE A 14 -27.28 -22.87 -26.99
C PHE A 14 -26.47 -23.87 -26.16
N ILE A 15 -27.13 -24.92 -25.67
CA ILE A 15 -26.42 -26.12 -25.19
C ILE A 15 -26.01 -26.95 -26.41
N ILE A 16 -24.72 -26.89 -26.77
CA ILE A 16 -24.12 -27.88 -27.68
C ILE A 16 -24.06 -29.22 -26.93
N PRO A 17 -24.60 -30.32 -27.49
CA PRO A 17 -24.70 -31.58 -26.77
C PRO A 17 -23.32 -32.20 -26.56
N ASN A 18 -22.99 -32.48 -25.30
CA ASN A 18 -21.78 -33.23 -24.93
C ASN A 18 -21.92 -34.68 -25.44
N SER A 19 -21.14 -35.05 -26.46
CA SER A 19 -21.19 -36.40 -27.03
C SER A 19 -20.26 -37.35 -26.29
N GLU A 20 -20.81 -38.18 -25.41
CA GLU A 20 -20.08 -39.32 -24.85
C GLU A 20 -19.64 -40.27 -25.98
N ALA A 21 -18.34 -40.28 -26.27
CA ALA A 21 -17.77 -41.14 -27.30
C ALA A 21 -17.69 -42.58 -26.77
N HIS A 22 -18.59 -43.44 -27.27
CA HIS A 22 -18.47 -44.88 -27.06
C HIS A 22 -17.10 -45.38 -27.56
N ALA A 23 -16.44 -46.20 -26.76
CA ALA A 23 -15.21 -46.88 -27.17
C ALA A 23 -15.51 -47.93 -28.24
N ASP A 24 -14.78 -47.87 -29.35
CA ASP A 24 -14.73 -48.94 -30.37
C ASP A 24 -13.30 -49.09 -30.89
N GLU A 25 -12.92 -50.29 -31.31
CA GLU A 25 -11.51 -50.68 -31.44
C GLU A 25 -10.82 -50.32 -32.78
N LYS A 26 -9.54 -49.95 -32.67
CA LYS A 26 -8.47 -50.17 -33.67
C LYS A 26 -8.63 -49.53 -35.06
N LYS A 27 -7.79 -48.51 -35.29
CA LYS A 27 -6.44 -48.76 -35.85
C LYS A 27 -5.48 -47.64 -35.46
N GLY A 28 -4.24 -48.00 -35.14
CA GLY A 28 -3.22 -47.04 -34.71
C GLY A 28 -2.66 -46.23 -35.86
N ASN A 29 -2.40 -44.96 -35.59
CA ASN A 29 -1.32 -44.19 -36.20
C ASN A 29 -0.48 -43.58 -35.06
N ASP A 30 0.77 -43.27 -35.38
CA ASP A 30 1.80 -42.91 -34.42
C ASP A 30 1.49 -41.62 -33.64
N VAL A 31 1.77 -41.61 -32.33
CA VAL A 31 1.64 -40.43 -31.45
C VAL A 31 2.98 -40.26 -30.70
N SER A 32 4.06 -40.10 -31.46
CA SER A 32 5.43 -39.95 -30.92
C SER A 32 6.24 -38.80 -31.55
N SER A 33 5.60 -37.66 -31.80
CA SER A 33 6.31 -36.37 -31.94
C SER A 33 5.51 -35.19 -31.39
N ARG A 34 6.07 -34.51 -30.38
CA ARG A 34 5.88 -33.06 -30.25
C ARG A 34 6.77 -32.42 -31.33
N ALA A 35 6.14 -32.03 -32.43
CA ALA A 35 6.79 -31.27 -33.48
C ALA A 35 6.67 -29.78 -33.13
N VAL A 36 7.81 -29.10 -33.05
CA VAL A 36 7.89 -27.65 -32.77
C VAL A 36 7.05 -26.86 -33.76
N GLY A 37 6.18 -25.99 -33.25
CA GLY A 37 5.38 -25.05 -34.04
C GLY A 37 4.38 -25.74 -34.97
N ARG A 38 3.21 -26.12 -34.45
CA ARG A 38 2.15 -26.69 -35.29
C ARG A 38 1.57 -25.60 -36.20
N GLU A 39 1.85 -25.71 -37.49
CA GLU A 39 1.14 -24.94 -38.52
C GLU A 39 -0.34 -25.34 -38.58
N ILE A 40 -1.21 -24.35 -38.54
CA ILE A 40 -2.67 -24.49 -38.52
C ILE A 40 -3.24 -23.62 -39.65
N PRO A 41 -3.83 -24.19 -40.71
CA PRO A 41 -4.41 -23.42 -41.81
C PRO A 41 -5.48 -22.44 -41.32
N TRP A 42 -5.33 -21.15 -41.63
CA TRP A 42 -6.32 -20.13 -41.30
C TRP A 42 -7.24 -19.93 -42.51
N PRO A 43 -8.52 -20.38 -42.45
CA PRO A 43 -9.40 -20.36 -43.62
C PRO A 43 -9.56 -18.96 -44.20
N ASP A 44 -9.74 -18.91 -45.52
CA ASP A 44 -10.00 -17.70 -46.30
C ASP A 44 -8.85 -16.65 -46.34
N THR A 45 -7.74 -16.90 -45.63
CA THR A 45 -6.55 -16.03 -45.62
C THR A 45 -5.44 -16.46 -46.59
N GLY A 46 -5.31 -17.77 -46.84
CA GLY A 46 -4.18 -18.35 -47.57
C GLY A 46 -2.87 -18.48 -46.77
N VAL A 47 -2.88 -18.22 -45.46
CA VAL A 47 -1.72 -18.38 -44.55
C VAL A 47 -2.05 -19.31 -43.37
N ASN A 48 -1.02 -19.72 -42.63
CA ASN A 48 -1.13 -20.58 -41.45
C ASN A 48 -0.89 -19.77 -40.17
N LEU A 49 -1.68 -20.03 -39.13
CA LEU A 49 -1.30 -19.72 -37.74
C LEU A 49 -0.23 -20.71 -37.29
N ILE A 50 0.55 -20.37 -36.27
CA ILE A 50 1.49 -21.31 -35.63
C ILE A 50 1.18 -21.38 -34.14
N LEU A 51 0.98 -22.59 -33.61
CA LEU A 51 0.88 -22.83 -32.17
C LEU A 51 2.19 -23.46 -31.68
N ASP A 52 2.89 -22.79 -30.76
CA ASP A 52 4.14 -23.29 -30.16
C ASP A 52 3.88 -24.28 -28.99
N ASP A 53 4.94 -24.89 -28.45
CA ASP A 53 4.86 -25.80 -27.31
C ASP A 53 4.56 -25.11 -25.95
N ASN A 54 4.59 -23.78 -25.88
CA ASN A 54 4.28 -22.99 -24.67
C ASN A 54 2.78 -22.68 -24.54
N GLY A 55 2.07 -22.62 -25.68
CA GLY A 55 0.68 -22.18 -25.83
C GLY A 55 0.55 -20.80 -26.49
N THR A 56 1.57 -20.34 -27.21
CA THR A 56 1.58 -19.10 -28.00
C THR A 56 0.99 -19.37 -29.38
N LEU A 57 -0.12 -18.71 -29.71
CA LEU A 57 -0.69 -18.69 -31.04
C LEU A 57 -0.17 -17.45 -31.79
N HIS A 58 0.77 -17.68 -32.70
CA HIS A 58 1.35 -16.66 -33.58
C HIS A 58 0.41 -16.41 -34.77
N VAL A 59 0.04 -15.15 -34.97
CA VAL A 59 -0.90 -14.69 -35.99
C VAL A 59 -0.14 -13.84 -37.02
N PRO A 60 -0.05 -14.27 -38.29
CA PRO A 60 0.64 -13.52 -39.33
C PRO A 60 -0.12 -12.23 -39.69
N GLY A 61 0.62 -11.15 -39.91
CA GLY A 61 0.09 -9.93 -40.51
C GLY A 61 -0.40 -10.13 -41.95
N GLY A 62 -1.22 -9.20 -42.44
CA GLY A 62 -1.79 -9.26 -43.80
C GLY A 62 -2.88 -8.20 -44.04
N THR A 63 -3.48 -8.25 -45.22
CA THR A 63 -4.66 -7.44 -45.56
C THR A 63 -5.66 -8.31 -46.31
N TYR A 64 -6.87 -8.45 -45.76
CA TYR A 64 -7.86 -9.41 -46.23
C TYR A 64 -9.19 -8.73 -46.61
N ASP A 65 -9.73 -9.05 -47.79
CA ASP A 65 -11.00 -8.49 -48.30
C ASP A 65 -12.23 -8.83 -47.43
N PHE A 66 -12.11 -9.84 -46.58
CA PHE A 66 -13.12 -10.28 -45.64
C PHE A 66 -12.44 -10.70 -44.34
N ALA A 67 -13.15 -10.59 -43.22
CA ALA A 67 -12.65 -11.04 -41.94
C ALA A 67 -12.32 -12.54 -41.91
N PRO A 68 -11.09 -12.92 -41.53
CA PRO A 68 -10.75 -14.32 -41.22
C PRO A 68 -11.65 -14.95 -40.13
N ARG A 69 -11.69 -16.28 -40.12
CA ARG A 69 -12.42 -17.07 -39.11
C ARG A 69 -11.78 -16.92 -37.71
N SER A 70 -12.61 -16.79 -36.67
CA SER A 70 -12.14 -16.69 -35.28
C SER A 70 -11.23 -17.84 -34.84
N PHE A 71 -10.28 -17.57 -33.95
CA PHE A 71 -9.25 -18.53 -33.55
C PHE A 71 -9.85 -19.80 -32.95
N ALA A 72 -10.80 -19.68 -32.02
CA ALA A 72 -11.53 -20.83 -31.49
C ALA A 72 -12.31 -21.61 -32.58
N GLY A 73 -12.86 -20.93 -33.58
CA GLY A 73 -13.55 -21.56 -34.72
C GLY A 73 -12.62 -22.33 -35.68
N VAL A 74 -11.33 -21.98 -35.72
CA VAL A 74 -10.27 -22.72 -36.41
C VAL A 74 -9.82 -23.92 -35.58
N LEU A 75 -9.47 -23.70 -34.32
CA LEU A 75 -8.95 -24.72 -33.39
C LEU A 75 -9.95 -25.86 -33.17
N LYS A 76 -11.23 -25.54 -32.94
CA LYS A 76 -12.34 -26.49 -32.77
C LYS A 76 -12.82 -27.13 -34.09
N SER A 77 -12.19 -26.84 -35.23
CA SER A 77 -12.58 -27.45 -36.51
C SER A 77 -12.20 -28.94 -36.55
N LYS A 78 -12.94 -29.73 -37.34
CA LYS A 78 -12.75 -31.19 -37.46
C LYS A 78 -11.38 -31.60 -38.01
N GLU A 79 -10.68 -30.69 -38.69
CA GLU A 79 -9.39 -30.93 -39.34
C GLU A 79 -8.22 -30.56 -38.42
N VAL A 80 -8.40 -29.57 -37.54
CA VAL A 80 -7.38 -29.08 -36.60
C VAL A 80 -7.48 -29.76 -35.24
N ASN A 81 -8.70 -29.84 -34.68
CA ASN A 81 -9.07 -30.50 -33.42
C ASN A 81 -8.08 -30.23 -32.26
N ILE A 82 -7.87 -28.95 -31.94
CA ILE A 82 -7.05 -28.48 -30.82
C ILE A 82 -7.98 -27.90 -29.73
N PRO A 83 -7.80 -28.27 -28.45
CA PRO A 83 -8.50 -27.62 -27.33
C PRO A 83 -8.16 -26.12 -27.24
N THR A 84 -9.15 -25.25 -27.05
CA THR A 84 -8.89 -23.81 -26.85
C THR A 84 -8.22 -23.48 -25.51
N THR A 85 -8.12 -24.46 -24.61
CA THR A 85 -7.30 -24.40 -23.39
C THR A 85 -5.80 -24.42 -23.64
N ASP A 86 -5.37 -24.86 -24.82
CA ASP A 86 -3.96 -24.99 -25.16
C ASP A 86 -3.37 -23.64 -25.61
N VAL A 87 -4.21 -22.64 -25.90
CA VAL A 87 -3.80 -21.25 -26.18
C VAL A 87 -3.80 -20.45 -24.89
N LYS A 88 -2.61 -20.01 -24.48
CA LYS A 88 -2.36 -19.12 -23.32
C LYS A 88 -1.98 -17.70 -23.73
N LYS A 89 -1.49 -17.52 -24.95
CA LYS A 89 -0.98 -16.24 -25.45
C LYS A 89 -1.28 -16.12 -26.94
N ILE A 90 -1.55 -14.89 -27.39
CA ILE A 90 -1.59 -14.55 -28.82
C ILE A 90 -0.51 -13.52 -29.11
N VAL A 91 0.15 -13.63 -30.26
CA VAL A 91 1.11 -12.64 -30.77
C VAL A 91 0.70 -12.28 -32.20
N PHE A 92 0.54 -10.99 -32.50
CA PHE A 92 0.48 -10.51 -33.87
C PHE A 92 1.89 -10.26 -34.39
N GLU A 93 2.29 -11.00 -35.43
CA GLU A 93 3.65 -10.94 -36.02
C GLU A 93 3.84 -9.76 -36.99
N GLY A 94 2.76 -9.04 -37.32
CA GLY A 94 2.79 -7.84 -38.15
C GLY A 94 1.40 -7.22 -38.33
N PRO A 95 1.31 -6.03 -38.95
CA PRO A 95 0.05 -5.33 -39.22
C PRO A 95 -0.99 -6.23 -39.90
N LEU A 96 -2.20 -6.27 -39.34
CA LEU A 96 -3.32 -7.10 -39.75
C LEU A 96 -4.54 -6.22 -39.98
N LYS A 97 -4.98 -6.13 -41.24
CA LYS A 97 -6.18 -5.37 -41.65
C LYS A 97 -7.20 -6.29 -42.31
N PHE A 98 -8.48 -6.08 -42.03
CA PHE A 98 -9.57 -6.76 -42.72
C PHE A 98 -10.86 -5.95 -42.71
N ARG A 99 -11.81 -6.35 -43.55
CA ARG A 99 -13.14 -5.72 -43.67
C ARG A 99 -14.25 -6.65 -43.17
N GLY A 100 -15.23 -6.10 -42.46
CA GLY A 100 -16.45 -6.81 -42.05
C GLY A 100 -16.49 -7.20 -40.58
N SER A 101 -16.74 -8.48 -40.27
CA SER A 101 -17.10 -8.94 -38.92
C SER A 101 -15.88 -9.45 -38.14
N ALA A 102 -15.53 -8.80 -37.03
CA ALA A 102 -14.52 -9.28 -36.08
C ALA A 102 -15.13 -10.24 -35.03
N ASP A 103 -16.26 -10.87 -35.35
CA ASP A 103 -17.10 -11.51 -34.34
C ASP A 103 -16.43 -12.76 -33.76
N SER A 104 -16.55 -12.90 -32.44
CA SER A 104 -16.02 -14.04 -31.67
C SER A 104 -14.50 -14.29 -31.82
N TRP A 105 -13.69 -13.33 -32.29
CA TRP A 105 -12.28 -13.56 -32.64
C TRP A 105 -11.45 -14.18 -31.52
N PHE A 106 -11.52 -13.63 -30.32
CA PHE A 106 -10.84 -14.11 -29.11
C PHE A 106 -11.76 -14.93 -28.19
N ALA A 107 -12.97 -15.26 -28.65
CA ALA A 107 -13.97 -15.95 -27.84
C ALA A 107 -13.58 -17.40 -27.51
N ASP A 108 -14.12 -17.94 -26.42
CA ASP A 108 -13.87 -19.30 -25.92
C ASP A 108 -12.40 -19.65 -25.61
N LEU A 109 -11.48 -18.69 -25.70
CA LEU A 109 -10.07 -18.85 -25.34
C LEU A 109 -9.88 -18.69 -23.83
N ALA A 110 -10.58 -19.52 -23.06
CA ALA A 110 -10.71 -19.37 -21.60
C ALA A 110 -9.38 -19.39 -20.83
N SER A 111 -8.33 -19.98 -21.41
CA SER A 111 -6.98 -20.08 -20.83
C SER A 111 -6.00 -19.01 -21.36
N MET A 112 -6.44 -18.12 -22.25
CA MET A 112 -5.61 -17.04 -22.79
C MET A 112 -5.37 -15.97 -21.70
N GLU A 113 -4.11 -15.78 -21.34
CA GLU A 113 -3.66 -14.85 -20.30
C GLU A 113 -3.25 -13.47 -20.85
N THR A 114 -2.77 -13.43 -22.10
CA THR A 114 -2.17 -12.24 -22.75
C THR A 114 -2.38 -12.19 -24.26
N ILE A 115 -2.41 -10.97 -24.81
CA ILE A 115 -2.37 -10.69 -26.26
C ILE A 115 -1.26 -9.65 -26.48
N GLU A 116 -0.23 -9.99 -27.25
CA GLU A 116 0.85 -9.08 -27.62
C GLU A 116 0.68 -8.52 -29.04
N ASN A 117 1.16 -7.29 -29.23
CA ASN A 117 1.05 -6.52 -30.48
C ASN A 117 -0.38 -6.33 -30.98
N LEU A 118 -1.39 -6.25 -30.09
CA LEU A 118 -2.78 -5.98 -30.48
C LEU A 118 -2.94 -4.64 -31.23
N THR A 119 -1.99 -3.71 -31.06
CA THR A 119 -1.86 -2.46 -31.83
C THR A 119 -1.60 -2.66 -33.33
N TYR A 120 -1.25 -3.87 -33.77
CA TYR A 120 -1.16 -4.23 -35.18
C TYR A 120 -2.52 -4.53 -35.82
N LEU A 121 -3.62 -4.63 -35.04
CA LEU A 121 -4.96 -4.93 -35.53
C LEU A 121 -5.67 -3.65 -36.03
N ASP A 122 -5.69 -3.44 -37.35
CA ASP A 122 -6.43 -2.34 -37.96
C ASP A 122 -7.92 -2.70 -38.07
N THR A 123 -8.72 -2.19 -37.13
CA THR A 123 -10.17 -2.39 -37.07
C THR A 123 -10.97 -1.36 -37.88
N SER A 124 -10.35 -0.46 -38.65
CA SER A 124 -11.05 0.69 -39.25
C SER A 124 -12.16 0.34 -40.24
N GLU A 125 -12.15 -0.88 -40.79
CA GLU A 125 -13.16 -1.42 -41.72
C GLU A 125 -14.02 -2.53 -41.09
N VAL A 126 -14.01 -2.64 -39.75
CA VAL A 126 -14.83 -3.58 -38.99
C VAL A 126 -16.22 -3.00 -38.74
N THR A 127 -17.25 -3.80 -38.99
CA THR A 127 -18.67 -3.42 -38.90
C THR A 127 -19.45 -4.13 -37.80
N SER A 128 -18.86 -5.15 -37.17
CA SER A 128 -19.43 -5.94 -36.07
C SER A 128 -18.30 -6.48 -35.19
N MET A 129 -18.47 -6.45 -33.87
CA MET A 129 -17.53 -6.96 -32.86
C MET A 129 -18.26 -7.82 -31.81
N HIS A 130 -19.35 -8.49 -32.19
CA HIS A 130 -20.14 -9.26 -31.23
C HIS A 130 -19.38 -10.50 -30.75
N HIS A 131 -19.52 -10.83 -29.46
CA HIS A 131 -18.73 -11.85 -28.77
C HIS A 131 -17.20 -11.69 -28.85
N MET A 132 -16.62 -10.56 -29.30
CA MET A 132 -15.20 -10.50 -29.69
C MET A 132 -14.21 -11.00 -28.62
N PHE A 133 -14.45 -10.73 -27.33
CA PHE A 133 -13.69 -11.25 -26.17
C PHE A 133 -14.56 -12.11 -25.22
N PHE A 134 -15.67 -12.67 -25.71
CA PHE A 134 -16.60 -13.49 -24.92
C PHE A 134 -15.90 -14.68 -24.26
N TYR A 135 -16.05 -14.82 -22.95
CA TYR A 135 -15.48 -15.93 -22.18
C TYR A 135 -13.93 -15.97 -22.19
N ALA A 136 -13.25 -14.84 -22.43
CA ALA A 136 -11.78 -14.69 -22.33
C ALA A 136 -11.29 -14.66 -20.86
N LYS A 137 -11.65 -15.69 -20.09
CA LYS A 137 -11.67 -15.71 -18.61
C LYS A 137 -10.32 -15.58 -17.90
N SER A 138 -9.19 -15.76 -18.57
CA SER A 138 -7.86 -15.65 -17.96
C SER A 138 -7.11 -14.37 -18.36
N LEU A 139 -7.68 -13.54 -19.25
CA LEU A 139 -7.01 -12.39 -19.84
C LEU A 139 -6.75 -11.32 -18.77
N LYS A 140 -5.48 -11.04 -18.48
CA LYS A 140 -5.06 -10.22 -17.34
C LYS A 140 -5.12 -8.71 -17.62
N SER A 141 -4.99 -8.33 -18.89
CA SER A 141 -4.98 -6.95 -19.35
C SER A 141 -5.45 -6.90 -20.81
N LEU A 142 -6.10 -5.79 -21.18
CA LEU A 142 -6.60 -5.58 -22.54
C LEU A 142 -6.52 -4.09 -22.89
N ASP A 143 -5.59 -3.74 -23.80
CA ASP A 143 -5.45 -2.40 -24.35
C ASP A 143 -6.25 -2.30 -25.66
N LEU A 144 -7.17 -1.34 -25.72
CA LEU A 144 -8.04 -1.06 -26.87
C LEU A 144 -7.88 0.39 -27.39
N SER A 145 -6.81 1.08 -26.98
CA SER A 145 -6.49 2.46 -27.40
C SER A 145 -6.40 2.64 -28.92
N ASN A 146 -6.02 1.57 -29.64
CA ASN A 146 -5.85 1.56 -31.09
C ASN A 146 -7.09 1.06 -31.85
N PHE A 147 -8.17 0.65 -31.17
CA PHE A 147 -9.40 0.21 -31.84
C PHE A 147 -10.16 1.41 -32.40
N ASN A 148 -10.36 1.43 -33.72
CA ASN A 148 -11.34 2.28 -34.37
C ASN A 148 -12.66 1.52 -34.47
N THR A 149 -13.71 2.02 -33.82
CA THR A 149 -15.05 1.41 -33.79
C THR A 149 -16.11 2.19 -34.57
N SER A 150 -15.78 3.28 -35.27
CA SER A 150 -16.78 4.20 -35.85
C SER A 150 -17.70 3.57 -36.90
N ASN A 151 -17.29 2.45 -37.50
CA ASN A 151 -18.10 1.66 -38.44
C ASN A 151 -18.87 0.49 -37.80
N VAL A 152 -18.68 0.23 -36.49
CA VAL A 152 -19.25 -0.92 -35.78
C VAL A 152 -20.72 -0.67 -35.45
N THR A 153 -21.58 -1.63 -35.81
CA THR A 153 -23.04 -1.55 -35.62
C THR A 153 -23.60 -2.51 -34.56
N ASP A 154 -22.80 -3.49 -34.13
CA ASP A 154 -23.15 -4.50 -33.14
C ASP A 154 -21.95 -4.81 -32.22
N MET A 155 -22.18 -4.72 -30.90
CA MET A 155 -21.23 -5.02 -29.83
C MET A 155 -21.81 -6.01 -28.80
N HIS A 156 -22.83 -6.79 -29.17
CA HIS A 156 -23.46 -7.79 -28.31
C HIS A 156 -22.42 -8.70 -27.65
N ALA A 157 -22.48 -8.80 -26.31
CA ALA A 157 -21.63 -9.67 -25.48
C ALA A 157 -20.12 -9.56 -25.78
N MET A 158 -19.65 -8.40 -26.22
CA MET A 158 -18.25 -8.17 -26.61
C MET A 158 -17.26 -8.46 -25.47
N PHE A 159 -17.62 -8.11 -24.23
CA PHE A 159 -16.80 -8.23 -23.01
C PHE A 159 -17.49 -9.06 -21.91
N SER A 160 -18.32 -10.02 -22.33
CA SER A 160 -19.09 -10.92 -21.46
C SER A 160 -18.22 -12.03 -20.85
N GLN A 161 -18.45 -12.33 -19.57
CA GLN A 161 -17.76 -13.36 -18.79
C GLN A 161 -16.23 -13.26 -18.82
N MET A 162 -15.70 -12.04 -18.64
CA MET A 162 -14.29 -11.76 -18.44
C MET A 162 -13.96 -11.77 -16.93
N ASP A 163 -13.52 -12.92 -16.43
CA ASP A 163 -13.36 -13.19 -14.99
C ASP A 163 -12.09 -12.58 -14.36
N THR A 164 -11.21 -11.90 -15.11
CA THR A 164 -9.89 -11.42 -14.62
C THR A 164 -9.58 -9.95 -14.82
N ILE A 165 -10.34 -9.23 -15.65
CA ILE A 165 -10.14 -7.78 -15.84
C ILE A 165 -10.77 -7.03 -14.66
N GLU A 166 -10.02 -6.15 -13.99
CA GLU A 166 -10.57 -5.28 -12.93
C GLU A 166 -10.98 -3.88 -13.43
N TYR A 167 -10.32 -3.38 -14.48
CA TYR A 167 -10.56 -2.07 -15.07
C TYR A 167 -10.56 -2.17 -16.60
N LEU A 168 -11.54 -1.53 -17.24
CA LEU A 168 -11.69 -1.54 -18.69
C LEU A 168 -11.91 -0.10 -19.21
N ASP A 169 -10.90 0.43 -19.90
CA ASP A 169 -11.01 1.72 -20.59
C ASP A 169 -11.57 1.53 -22.00
N LEU A 170 -12.68 2.22 -22.31
CA LEU A 170 -13.30 2.24 -23.63
C LEU A 170 -13.40 3.67 -24.18
N SER A 171 -12.64 4.63 -23.65
CA SER A 171 -12.65 6.04 -24.10
C SER A 171 -12.27 6.24 -25.58
N SER A 172 -11.62 5.26 -26.21
CA SER A 172 -11.35 5.23 -27.65
C SER A 172 -12.58 4.88 -28.51
N PHE A 173 -13.65 4.32 -27.91
CA PHE A 173 -14.79 3.80 -28.66
C PHE A 173 -15.73 4.91 -29.12
N ASP A 174 -15.83 5.10 -30.43
CA ASP A 174 -16.99 5.71 -31.06
C ASP A 174 -18.10 4.66 -31.17
N THR A 175 -19.17 4.82 -30.39
CA THR A 175 -20.35 3.93 -30.43
C THR A 175 -21.54 4.55 -31.17
N SER A 176 -21.37 5.69 -31.86
CA SER A 176 -22.47 6.44 -32.49
C SER A 176 -23.27 5.67 -33.54
N ASN A 177 -22.67 4.67 -34.20
CA ASN A 177 -23.34 3.78 -35.15
C ASN A 177 -23.82 2.44 -34.55
N VAL A 178 -23.58 2.18 -33.25
CA VAL A 178 -23.95 0.93 -32.60
C VAL A 178 -25.46 0.88 -32.35
N THR A 179 -26.08 -0.23 -32.73
CA THR A 179 -27.54 -0.46 -32.62
C THR A 179 -27.90 -1.54 -31.60
N ASN A 180 -26.91 -2.34 -31.17
CA ASN A 180 -27.08 -3.50 -30.30
C ASN A 180 -25.91 -3.60 -29.29
N MET A 181 -26.23 -3.54 -28.00
CA MET A 181 -25.32 -3.69 -26.85
C MET A 181 -25.86 -4.77 -25.88
N TYR A 182 -26.62 -5.74 -26.39
CA TYR A 182 -27.16 -6.87 -25.63
C TYR A 182 -26.05 -7.55 -24.81
N THR A 183 -26.25 -7.69 -23.50
CA THR A 183 -25.34 -8.38 -22.56
C THR A 183 -23.85 -8.02 -22.73
N MET A 184 -23.52 -6.78 -23.09
CA MET A 184 -22.16 -6.38 -23.51
C MET A 184 -21.06 -6.72 -22.48
N PHE A 185 -21.38 -6.66 -21.18
CA PHE A 185 -20.46 -6.92 -20.07
C PHE A 185 -20.97 -8.03 -19.10
N ASP A 186 -21.93 -8.85 -19.51
CA ASP A 186 -22.66 -9.71 -18.55
C ASP A 186 -21.78 -10.73 -17.81
N PHE A 187 -22.04 -10.88 -16.51
CA PHE A 187 -21.30 -11.75 -15.58
C PHE A 187 -19.78 -11.58 -15.55
N SER A 188 -19.21 -10.46 -16.04
CA SER A 188 -17.78 -10.11 -15.91
C SER A 188 -17.47 -9.62 -14.48
N GLY A 189 -17.60 -10.55 -13.54
CA GLY A 189 -17.84 -10.28 -12.12
C GLY A 189 -16.71 -9.63 -11.32
N ASN A 190 -15.51 -9.46 -11.89
CA ASN A 190 -14.35 -8.82 -11.25
C ASN A 190 -14.08 -7.38 -11.73
N ILE A 191 -14.77 -6.90 -12.77
CA ILE A 191 -14.63 -5.51 -13.23
C ILE A 191 -15.23 -4.58 -12.16
N LYS A 192 -14.43 -3.62 -11.69
CA LYS A 192 -14.79 -2.64 -10.64
C LYS A 192 -15.22 -1.29 -11.20
N THR A 193 -14.64 -0.92 -12.35
CA THR A 193 -14.85 0.36 -13.04
C THR A 193 -14.72 0.18 -14.55
N ILE A 194 -15.62 0.81 -15.31
CA ILE A 194 -15.59 0.89 -16.79
C ILE A 194 -15.57 2.37 -17.19
N ASN A 195 -14.74 2.75 -18.15
CA ASN A 195 -14.79 4.11 -18.71
C ASN A 195 -15.72 4.15 -19.93
N LEU A 196 -16.93 4.70 -19.74
CA LEU A 196 -17.97 4.83 -20.77
C LEU A 196 -18.11 6.27 -21.31
N SER A 197 -17.16 7.17 -20.99
CA SER A 197 -17.28 8.61 -21.25
C SER A 197 -17.40 9.01 -22.73
N SER A 198 -16.98 8.16 -23.67
CA SER A 198 -17.12 8.37 -25.11
C SER A 198 -18.45 7.86 -25.71
N PHE A 199 -19.25 7.11 -24.94
CA PHE A 199 -20.39 6.38 -25.51
C PHE A 199 -21.51 7.32 -25.97
N ASN A 200 -21.93 7.14 -27.23
CA ASN A 200 -23.10 7.80 -27.81
C ASN A 200 -24.16 6.74 -28.13
N THR A 201 -25.03 6.45 -27.15
CA THR A 201 -26.02 5.37 -27.29
C THR A 201 -27.28 5.76 -28.07
N SER A 202 -27.35 6.95 -28.69
CA SER A 202 -28.59 7.48 -29.28
C SER A 202 -29.19 6.62 -30.41
N ASN A 203 -28.40 5.76 -31.06
CA ASN A 203 -28.85 4.79 -32.06
C ASN A 203 -29.08 3.37 -31.51
N VAL A 204 -28.76 3.11 -30.24
CA VAL A 204 -28.90 1.80 -29.61
C VAL A 204 -30.36 1.45 -29.41
N THR A 205 -30.76 0.28 -29.90
CA THR A 205 -32.14 -0.22 -29.80
C THR A 205 -32.29 -1.38 -28.81
N ASN A 206 -31.18 -1.94 -28.33
CA ASN A 206 -31.13 -3.09 -27.44
C ASN A 206 -29.96 -2.97 -26.44
N MET A 207 -30.29 -2.87 -25.14
CA MET A 207 -29.40 -2.86 -23.98
C MET A 207 -29.79 -3.94 -22.96
N GLU A 208 -30.61 -4.92 -23.36
CA GLU A 208 -31.11 -5.98 -22.47
C GLU A 208 -29.95 -6.73 -21.79
N GLY A 209 -29.94 -6.73 -20.45
CA GLY A 209 -28.86 -7.28 -19.63
C GLY A 209 -27.46 -6.65 -19.81
N MET A 210 -27.31 -5.43 -20.32
CA MET A 210 -26.00 -4.86 -20.71
C MET A 210 -24.89 -5.00 -19.64
N PHE A 211 -25.23 -4.85 -18.35
CA PHE A 211 -24.32 -4.98 -17.21
C PHE A 211 -24.71 -6.13 -16.24
N ILE A 212 -25.64 -7.01 -16.61
CA ILE A 212 -26.24 -7.97 -15.65
C ILE A 212 -25.21 -8.87 -14.96
N GLY A 213 -25.17 -8.82 -13.62
CA GLY A 213 -24.33 -9.68 -12.80
C GLY A 213 -22.88 -9.22 -12.67
N MET A 214 -22.59 -7.94 -12.89
CA MET A 214 -21.28 -7.34 -12.62
C MET A 214 -21.07 -7.15 -11.11
N SER A 215 -20.80 -8.26 -10.42
CA SER A 215 -20.86 -8.36 -8.96
C SER A 215 -19.86 -7.51 -8.17
N SER A 216 -18.83 -6.97 -8.81
CA SER A 216 -17.81 -6.08 -8.22
C SER A 216 -17.83 -4.65 -8.76
N LEU A 217 -18.78 -4.32 -9.66
CA LEU A 217 -18.91 -2.97 -10.21
C LEU A 217 -19.47 -2.04 -9.12
N GLU A 218 -18.63 -1.16 -8.58
CA GLU A 218 -19.01 -0.24 -7.50
C GLU A 218 -19.58 1.08 -8.03
N ASN A 219 -19.07 1.55 -9.17
CA ASN A 219 -19.35 2.84 -9.77
C ASN A 219 -19.76 2.67 -11.24
N LEU A 220 -20.92 3.20 -11.63
CA LEU A 220 -21.37 3.21 -13.03
C LEU A 220 -21.84 4.61 -13.44
N ASP A 221 -21.22 5.16 -14.49
CA ASP A 221 -21.60 6.45 -15.07
C ASP A 221 -22.36 6.24 -16.39
N LEU A 222 -23.64 6.63 -16.38
CA LEU A 222 -24.55 6.63 -17.53
C LEU A 222 -25.00 8.07 -17.87
N SER A 223 -24.22 9.09 -17.50
CA SER A 223 -24.50 10.50 -17.81
C SER A 223 -24.60 10.80 -19.31
N THR A 224 -23.87 10.05 -20.13
CA THR A 224 -23.87 10.14 -21.60
C THR A 224 -24.99 9.31 -22.28
N PHE A 225 -25.66 8.41 -21.54
CA PHE A 225 -26.58 7.45 -22.12
C PHE A 225 -27.93 8.10 -22.50
N ASP A 226 -28.23 8.02 -23.80
CA ASP A 226 -29.54 8.29 -24.38
C ASP A 226 -30.27 6.95 -24.54
N THR A 227 -31.34 6.73 -23.75
CA THR A 227 -32.14 5.49 -23.82
C THR A 227 -33.46 5.67 -24.58
N SER A 228 -33.64 6.80 -25.28
CA SER A 228 -34.91 7.17 -25.93
C SER A 228 -35.31 6.26 -27.09
N ASN A 229 -34.33 5.71 -27.83
CA ASN A 229 -34.54 4.78 -28.95
C ASN A 229 -34.51 3.29 -28.54
N VAL A 230 -34.28 3.00 -27.26
CA VAL A 230 -34.12 1.63 -26.75
C VAL A 230 -35.47 0.92 -26.68
N LYS A 231 -35.55 -0.26 -27.31
CA LYS A 231 -36.77 -1.09 -27.44
C LYS A 231 -36.72 -2.34 -26.56
N LYS A 232 -35.54 -2.65 -26.04
CA LYS A 232 -35.23 -3.80 -25.18
C LYS A 232 -34.17 -3.37 -24.17
N THR A 233 -34.51 -3.47 -22.89
CA THR A 233 -33.62 -3.16 -21.75
C THR A 233 -34.17 -3.85 -20.51
N SER A 234 -34.50 -5.14 -20.63
CA SER A 234 -34.87 -5.96 -19.47
C SER A 234 -33.61 -6.14 -18.61
N ASP A 235 -33.75 -5.97 -17.29
CA ASP A 235 -32.70 -6.35 -16.33
C ASP A 235 -31.30 -5.72 -16.60
N MET A 236 -31.21 -4.47 -17.11
CA MET A 236 -29.96 -3.87 -17.63
C MET A 236 -28.82 -3.86 -16.61
N VAL A 237 -29.15 -3.58 -15.34
CA VAL A 237 -28.25 -3.53 -14.17
C VAL A 237 -28.66 -4.53 -13.06
N ALA A 238 -29.29 -5.64 -13.45
CA ALA A 238 -29.77 -6.60 -12.48
C ALA A 238 -28.62 -7.42 -11.86
N LEU A 239 -28.81 -7.85 -10.60
CA LEU A 239 -27.83 -8.63 -9.83
C LEU A 239 -26.51 -7.91 -9.46
N ASP A 240 -26.36 -6.63 -9.81
CA ASP A 240 -25.16 -5.80 -9.56
C ASP A 240 -25.07 -5.35 -8.10
N ARG A 241 -24.71 -6.28 -7.22
CA ARG A 241 -24.83 -6.14 -5.76
C ARG A 241 -23.80 -5.22 -5.10
N ALA A 242 -22.75 -4.82 -5.82
CA ALA A 242 -21.76 -3.84 -5.36
C ALA A 242 -22.06 -2.41 -5.82
N LEU A 243 -22.99 -2.22 -6.77
CA LEU A 243 -23.25 -0.94 -7.40
C LEU A 243 -23.76 0.06 -6.36
N SER A 244 -22.87 0.95 -5.94
CA SER A 244 -23.05 1.88 -4.81
C SER A 244 -23.02 3.34 -5.22
N VAL A 245 -22.49 3.64 -6.42
CA VAL A 245 -22.54 4.95 -7.06
C VAL A 245 -23.08 4.79 -8.49
N LEU A 246 -24.14 5.54 -8.83
CA LEU A 246 -24.79 5.52 -10.14
C LEU A 246 -25.08 6.95 -10.62
N THR A 247 -24.45 7.38 -11.71
CA THR A 247 -24.70 8.70 -12.32
C THR A 247 -25.61 8.58 -13.53
N LEU A 248 -26.69 9.38 -13.59
CA LEU A 248 -27.72 9.31 -14.63
C LEU A 248 -27.92 10.65 -15.35
N GLY A 249 -27.94 10.62 -16.69
CA GLY A 249 -28.00 11.82 -17.55
C GLY A 249 -29.39 12.31 -17.95
N GLU A 250 -29.45 13.48 -18.61
CA GLU A 250 -30.70 14.13 -19.03
C GLU A 250 -31.53 13.38 -20.09
N LYS A 251 -30.93 12.34 -20.69
CA LYS A 251 -31.56 11.47 -21.71
C LYS A 251 -31.74 10.03 -21.23
N PHE A 252 -31.36 9.74 -19.99
CA PHE A 252 -31.54 8.42 -19.40
C PHE A 252 -32.97 8.26 -18.91
N VAL A 253 -33.63 7.19 -19.32
CA VAL A 253 -34.99 6.84 -18.89
C VAL A 253 -35.04 5.37 -18.48
N TRP A 254 -35.51 5.11 -17.26
CA TRP A 254 -35.82 3.76 -16.79
C TRP A 254 -37.04 3.20 -17.53
N HIS A 255 -36.91 2.01 -18.12
CA HIS A 255 -38.01 1.33 -18.79
C HIS A 255 -38.72 0.32 -17.86
N LYS A 256 -39.88 -0.17 -18.29
CA LYS A 256 -40.83 -0.93 -17.44
C LYS A 256 -40.31 -2.25 -16.84
N ASN A 257 -39.26 -2.84 -17.40
CA ASN A 257 -38.71 -4.14 -17.01
C ASN A 257 -37.30 -4.02 -16.37
N GLU A 258 -36.95 -2.82 -15.87
CA GLU A 258 -35.67 -2.58 -15.20
C GLU A 258 -35.66 -3.05 -13.74
N ASN A 259 -34.47 -3.37 -13.23
CA ASN A 259 -34.31 -4.15 -12.00
C ASN A 259 -33.03 -3.76 -11.22
N LEU A 260 -32.92 -2.49 -10.84
CA LEU A 260 -31.87 -2.01 -9.94
C LEU A 260 -31.95 -2.74 -8.58
N PRO A 261 -30.88 -3.41 -8.10
CA PRO A 261 -30.93 -4.26 -6.91
C PRO A 261 -31.31 -3.53 -5.62
N ASP A 262 -32.12 -4.15 -4.75
CA ASP A 262 -32.47 -3.61 -3.44
C ASP A 262 -31.26 -3.57 -2.48
N ILE A 263 -30.89 -2.37 -2.03
CA ILE A 263 -29.79 -2.15 -1.09
C ILE A 263 -30.06 -2.84 0.25
N GLN A 264 -29.11 -3.63 0.73
CA GLN A 264 -29.21 -4.34 2.01
C GLN A 264 -28.93 -3.39 3.18
N LYS A 265 -29.76 -3.45 4.23
CA LYS A 265 -29.61 -2.63 5.45
C LYS A 265 -28.54 -3.20 6.39
N VAL A 266 -27.28 -3.16 5.94
CA VAL A 266 -26.09 -3.70 6.62
C VAL A 266 -24.90 -2.75 6.44
N ASN A 267 -23.78 -3.03 7.11
CA ASN A 267 -22.47 -2.40 6.87
C ASN A 267 -22.46 -0.87 6.82
N GLY A 268 -23.28 -0.20 7.64
CA GLY A 268 -23.34 1.25 7.69
C GLY A 268 -24.27 1.91 6.67
N TYR A 269 -25.15 1.19 5.97
CA TYR A 269 -26.08 1.76 4.98
C TYR A 269 -27.57 1.63 5.37
N THR A 270 -28.37 2.65 5.05
CA THR A 270 -29.80 2.74 5.44
C THR A 270 -30.72 1.89 4.56
N GLY A 271 -30.24 1.37 3.42
CA GLY A 271 -31.05 0.66 2.42
C GLY A 271 -31.81 1.58 1.46
N TYR A 272 -31.34 2.82 1.26
CA TYR A 272 -31.88 3.79 0.31
C TYR A 272 -30.75 4.37 -0.54
N TRP A 273 -31.05 4.72 -1.79
CA TRP A 273 -30.26 5.64 -2.59
C TRP A 273 -30.53 7.08 -2.14
N GLN A 274 -29.52 7.94 -2.24
CA GLN A 274 -29.63 9.39 -2.06
C GLN A 274 -28.82 10.09 -3.16
N ASN A 275 -29.36 11.16 -3.76
CA ASN A 275 -28.61 11.96 -4.73
C ASN A 275 -27.54 12.84 -4.05
N VAL A 276 -26.43 13.10 -4.72
CA VAL A 276 -25.31 13.89 -4.16
C VAL A 276 -25.69 15.36 -4.01
N GLY A 277 -26.35 15.94 -5.01
CA GLY A 277 -26.74 17.34 -5.05
C GLY A 277 -25.54 18.27 -4.91
N THR A 278 -25.61 19.23 -3.99
CA THR A 278 -24.51 20.14 -3.65
C THR A 278 -23.53 19.54 -2.62
N GLY A 279 -23.49 18.22 -2.48
CA GLY A 279 -22.64 17.50 -1.53
C GLY A 279 -21.44 16.82 -2.20
N THR A 280 -20.96 15.75 -1.58
CA THR A 280 -19.97 14.82 -2.16
C THR A 280 -20.52 13.39 -2.11
N ILE A 281 -19.83 12.45 -2.75
CA ILE A 281 -20.17 11.01 -2.68
C ILE A 281 -20.18 10.52 -1.22
N GLU A 282 -19.22 10.98 -0.41
CA GLU A 282 -19.09 10.62 1.00
C GLU A 282 -20.12 11.33 1.91
N ASN A 283 -20.53 12.55 1.56
CA ASN A 283 -21.49 13.35 2.30
C ASN A 283 -22.53 14.00 1.36
N PRO A 284 -23.55 13.25 0.91
CA PRO A 284 -24.55 13.73 -0.03
C PRO A 284 -25.51 14.73 0.62
N ASN A 285 -25.69 15.90 -0.02
CA ASN A 285 -26.62 16.95 0.41
C ASN A 285 -27.97 16.88 -0.31
N GLY A 286 -28.12 16.00 -1.31
CA GLY A 286 -29.33 15.87 -2.11
C GLY A 286 -30.53 15.29 -1.34
N THR A 287 -31.73 15.69 -1.74
CA THR A 287 -33.00 15.40 -1.05
C THR A 287 -33.76 14.18 -1.57
N ASN A 288 -33.39 13.63 -2.72
CA ASN A 288 -34.05 12.48 -3.36
C ASN A 288 -33.59 11.18 -2.71
N VAL A 289 -34.27 10.77 -1.63
CA VAL A 289 -33.99 9.52 -0.88
C VAL A 289 -35.03 8.44 -1.22
N TRP A 290 -34.61 7.37 -1.88
CA TRP A 290 -35.49 6.36 -2.50
C TRP A 290 -34.97 4.93 -2.34
N THR A 291 -35.83 3.92 -2.19
CA THR A 291 -35.41 2.52 -2.43
C THR A 291 -35.12 2.32 -3.92
N SER A 292 -34.38 1.28 -4.31
CA SER A 292 -34.04 1.03 -5.73
C SER A 292 -35.28 0.97 -6.64
N LYS A 293 -36.37 0.36 -6.15
CA LYS A 293 -37.67 0.38 -6.84
C LYS A 293 -38.31 1.77 -6.93
N GLN A 294 -38.21 2.59 -5.90
CA GLN A 294 -38.71 3.97 -5.92
C GLN A 294 -37.87 4.86 -6.84
N PHE A 295 -36.55 4.66 -6.88
CA PHE A 295 -35.62 5.39 -7.72
C PHE A 295 -36.00 5.20 -9.20
N MET A 296 -36.15 3.95 -9.65
CA MET A 296 -36.62 3.63 -11.00
C MET A 296 -38.02 4.17 -11.34
N SER A 297 -38.91 4.35 -10.35
CA SER A 297 -40.28 4.86 -10.60
C SER A 297 -40.45 6.37 -10.49
N ASN A 298 -39.51 7.06 -9.82
CA ASN A 298 -39.64 8.47 -9.46
C ASN A 298 -38.71 9.38 -10.28
N TYR A 299 -37.55 8.86 -10.72
CA TYR A 299 -36.53 9.64 -11.42
C TYR A 299 -37.06 10.26 -12.72
N ASN A 300 -37.02 11.60 -12.80
CA ASN A 300 -37.29 12.36 -14.01
C ASN A 300 -35.97 13.01 -14.50
N PRO A 301 -35.41 12.62 -15.65
CA PRO A 301 -34.07 13.07 -16.08
C PRO A 301 -33.95 14.58 -16.29
N LEU A 302 -35.06 15.29 -16.49
CA LEU A 302 -35.03 16.76 -16.61
C LEU A 302 -34.68 17.44 -15.27
N THR A 303 -35.19 16.89 -14.15
CA THR A 303 -35.08 17.47 -12.79
C THR A 303 -34.07 16.76 -11.90
N ASP A 304 -33.91 15.46 -12.06
CA ASP A 304 -33.25 14.58 -11.07
C ASP A 304 -31.91 14.01 -11.54
N LYS A 305 -31.42 14.40 -12.73
CA LYS A 305 -30.08 14.03 -13.22
C LYS A 305 -29.00 14.45 -12.22
N ASP A 306 -28.27 13.47 -11.71
CA ASP A 306 -27.29 13.61 -10.64
C ASP A 306 -26.49 12.30 -10.52
N THR A 307 -25.46 12.31 -9.68
CA THR A 307 -24.88 11.12 -9.08
C THR A 307 -25.73 10.69 -7.88
N TYR A 308 -26.04 9.40 -7.81
CA TYR A 308 -26.74 8.76 -6.69
C TYR A 308 -25.81 7.81 -5.95
N VAL A 309 -25.86 7.82 -4.63
CA VAL A 309 -25.04 6.99 -3.75
C VAL A 309 -25.90 6.18 -2.78
N TRP A 310 -25.38 5.08 -2.24
CA TRP A 310 -26.01 4.41 -1.10
C TRP A 310 -25.96 5.33 0.13
N GLN A 311 -27.13 5.65 0.69
CA GLN A 311 -27.22 6.49 1.88
C GLN A 311 -26.62 5.77 3.10
N ARG A 312 -25.61 6.39 3.72
CA ARG A 312 -25.02 5.91 4.98
C ARG A 312 -25.98 6.12 6.16
N MET A 313 -26.03 5.14 7.05
CA MET A 313 -26.49 5.35 8.42
C MET A 313 -25.50 6.28 9.09
N LYS A 314 -25.99 7.34 9.73
CA LYS A 314 -25.14 8.21 10.54
C LYS A 314 -24.64 7.42 11.75
N SER A 315 -23.37 7.07 11.76
CA SER A 315 -22.69 6.55 12.95
C SER A 315 -22.60 7.66 14.00
N GLU A 316 -22.81 7.31 15.27
CA GLU A 316 -22.51 8.20 16.38
C GLU A 316 -21.05 8.02 16.75
N GLU A 317 -20.27 9.08 16.58
CA GLU A 317 -18.83 9.14 16.85
C GLU A 317 -18.53 10.09 18.01
N THR A 318 -17.36 9.90 18.64
CA THR A 318 -17.06 10.54 19.94
C THR A 318 -15.90 11.54 19.86
N ILE A 319 -16.15 12.78 20.29
CA ILE A 319 -15.09 13.75 20.61
C ILE A 319 -14.66 13.53 22.07
N THR A 320 -13.45 13.03 22.27
CA THR A 320 -12.86 12.80 23.59
C THR A 320 -12.19 14.07 24.10
N VAL A 321 -12.65 14.59 25.24
CA VAL A 321 -12.05 15.75 25.91
C VAL A 321 -11.16 15.28 27.05
N LYS A 322 -9.85 15.53 26.93
CA LYS A 322 -8.80 15.18 27.91
C LYS A 322 -8.41 16.37 28.78
N TYR A 323 -7.97 16.10 30.00
CA TYR A 323 -7.49 17.11 30.96
C TYR A 323 -6.10 16.75 31.45
N VAL A 324 -5.11 17.60 31.15
CA VAL A 324 -3.69 17.31 31.43
C VAL A 324 -2.93 18.51 31.97
N ASP A 325 -1.76 18.27 32.56
CA ASP A 325 -0.81 19.32 32.88
C ASP A 325 0.13 19.65 31.70
N GLU A 326 1.11 20.52 31.92
CA GLU A 326 2.08 20.93 30.89
C GLU A 326 3.03 19.80 30.43
N ALA A 327 3.14 18.70 31.19
CA ALA A 327 3.87 17.48 30.82
C ALA A 327 2.98 16.44 30.10
N ASN A 328 1.69 16.75 29.90
CA ASN A 328 0.61 15.87 29.44
C ASN A 328 0.18 14.77 30.45
N GLU A 329 0.51 14.89 31.75
CA GLU A 329 0.02 13.96 32.78
C GLU A 329 -1.48 14.19 33.07
N PRO A 330 -2.32 13.15 33.20
CA PRO A 330 -3.77 13.29 33.30
C PRO A 330 -4.22 13.82 34.67
N LEU A 331 -4.94 14.94 34.65
CA LEU A 331 -5.41 15.64 35.86
C LEU A 331 -6.86 15.32 36.26
N ALA A 332 -7.68 14.88 35.32
CA ALA A 332 -9.08 14.50 35.56
C ALA A 332 -9.54 13.44 34.54
N PRO A 333 -10.59 12.65 34.83
CA PRO A 333 -11.17 11.71 33.87
C PRO A 333 -11.63 12.41 32.59
N ASN A 334 -11.40 11.79 31.43
CA ASN A 334 -11.86 12.31 30.15
C ASN A 334 -13.38 12.49 30.14
N LYS A 335 -13.86 13.50 29.40
CA LYS A 335 -15.27 13.59 28.98
C LYS A 335 -15.42 13.13 27.53
N SER A 336 -16.66 12.83 27.15
CA SER A 336 -17.08 12.54 25.78
C SER A 336 -18.16 13.52 25.35
N TYR A 337 -18.11 13.98 24.10
CA TYR A 337 -19.26 14.50 23.37
C TYR A 337 -19.59 13.47 22.29
N GLU A 338 -20.79 12.90 22.34
CA GLU A 338 -21.28 11.89 21.39
C GLU A 338 -22.20 12.57 20.37
N GLY A 339 -22.02 12.27 19.08
CA GLY A 339 -22.87 12.83 18.04
C GLY A 339 -22.66 12.18 16.67
N ALA A 340 -23.66 12.29 15.80
CA ALA A 340 -23.60 11.72 14.46
C ALA A 340 -22.47 12.33 13.61
N VAL A 341 -21.73 11.50 12.86
CA VAL A 341 -20.79 11.94 11.82
C VAL A 341 -21.47 12.93 10.87
N GLY A 342 -20.74 13.99 10.49
CA GLY A 342 -21.28 15.12 9.73
C GLY A 342 -22.07 16.13 10.57
N SER A 343 -22.19 15.96 11.89
CA SER A 343 -22.84 16.94 12.79
C SER A 343 -21.81 17.87 13.44
N ASN A 344 -22.25 19.07 13.80
CA ASN A 344 -21.41 20.03 14.53
C ASN A 344 -21.27 19.64 16.01
N TYR A 345 -20.07 19.84 16.58
CA TYR A 345 -19.80 19.74 18.01
C TYR A 345 -19.24 21.04 18.58
N ASP A 346 -19.46 21.26 19.88
CA ASP A 346 -18.85 22.33 20.66
C ASP A 346 -18.46 21.81 22.05
N VAL A 347 -17.15 21.68 22.27
CA VAL A 347 -16.53 21.34 23.55
C VAL A 347 -15.71 22.51 24.12
N SER A 348 -15.97 23.74 23.67
CA SER A 348 -15.44 24.98 24.26
C SER A 348 -16.21 25.43 25.52
N THR A 349 -17.40 24.86 25.72
CA THR A 349 -18.36 25.32 26.73
C THR A 349 -17.88 25.11 28.18
N PRO A 350 -18.45 25.84 29.16
CA PRO A 350 -18.10 25.69 30.59
C PRO A 350 -18.34 24.28 31.17
N GLU A 351 -19.09 23.42 30.48
CA GLU A 351 -19.25 22.02 30.88
C GLU A 351 -17.98 21.20 30.64
N TYR A 352 -17.27 21.49 29.56
CA TYR A 352 -16.01 20.83 29.19
C TYR A 352 -14.79 21.59 29.74
N LYS A 353 -14.87 22.91 29.90
CA LYS A 353 -13.82 23.71 30.55
C LYS A 353 -13.88 23.64 32.09
N ILE A 354 -13.59 22.47 32.65
CA ILE A 354 -13.66 22.24 34.10
C ILE A 354 -12.58 22.99 34.90
N SER A 355 -12.81 23.19 36.19
CA SER A 355 -11.84 23.74 37.15
C SER A 355 -11.20 22.61 37.96
N ILE A 356 -9.87 22.63 38.11
CA ILE A 356 -9.08 21.54 38.72
C ILE A 356 -8.34 22.09 39.96
N PRO A 357 -8.60 21.56 41.18
CA PRO A 357 -7.95 22.04 42.40
C PRO A 357 -6.41 21.95 42.34
N GLY A 358 -5.73 23.05 42.68
CA GLY A 358 -4.26 23.14 42.65
C GLY A 358 -3.65 23.46 41.28
N TYR A 359 -4.47 23.62 40.24
CA TYR A 359 -4.04 23.98 38.89
C TYR A 359 -4.84 25.18 38.35
N THR A 360 -4.32 25.83 37.32
CA THR A 360 -4.94 26.95 36.61
C THR A 360 -4.98 26.64 35.11
N TYR A 361 -6.12 26.85 34.44
CA TYR A 361 -6.24 26.62 32.99
C TYR A 361 -5.26 27.52 32.21
N LYS A 362 -4.61 26.94 31.19
CA LYS A 362 -3.69 27.63 30.28
C LYS A 362 -4.26 27.74 28.87
N GLU A 363 -4.44 26.60 28.21
CA GLU A 363 -4.75 26.49 26.79
C GLU A 363 -5.52 25.19 26.49
N TYR A 364 -5.95 25.00 25.25
CA TYR A 364 -6.36 23.69 24.72
C TYR A 364 -5.56 23.36 23.46
N LYS A 365 -5.51 22.08 23.10
CA LYS A 365 -4.89 21.55 21.88
C LYS A 365 -5.92 20.75 21.09
N GLY A 366 -5.95 20.96 19.77
CA GLY A 366 -7.02 20.50 18.88
C GLY A 366 -8.17 21.51 18.79
N GLU A 367 -9.00 21.40 17.75
CA GLU A 367 -10.14 22.30 17.53
C GLU A 367 -11.27 22.03 18.54
N PRO A 368 -11.74 23.03 19.30
CA PRO A 368 -12.77 22.83 20.32
C PRO A 368 -14.19 22.84 19.74
N THR A 369 -14.34 23.19 18.46
CA THR A 369 -15.59 23.30 17.72
C THR A 369 -15.34 22.84 16.29
N GLY A 370 -16.23 22.02 15.72
CA GLY A 370 -16.05 21.54 14.36
C GLY A 370 -17.13 20.56 13.93
N VAL A 371 -16.88 19.82 12.86
CA VAL A 371 -17.73 18.73 12.38
C VAL A 371 -17.14 17.39 12.85
N ILE A 372 -17.98 16.45 13.29
CA ILE A 372 -17.55 15.10 13.68
C ILE A 372 -17.22 14.31 12.40
N GLY A 373 -15.97 13.84 12.27
CA GLY A 373 -15.51 12.97 11.19
C GLY A 373 -15.55 11.48 11.55
N ASP A 374 -15.22 10.61 10.59
CA ASP A 374 -15.43 9.15 10.65
C ASP A 374 -14.60 8.38 11.71
N ASN A 375 -13.76 9.09 12.48
CA ASN A 375 -12.94 8.53 13.56
C ASN A 375 -13.10 9.34 14.88
N GLY A 376 -14.16 10.14 15.00
CA GLY A 376 -14.38 11.03 16.14
C GLY A 376 -13.33 12.14 16.21
N GLY A 377 -12.81 12.41 17.41
CA GLY A 377 -11.77 13.42 17.61
C GLY A 377 -11.25 13.50 19.05
N VAL A 378 -10.18 14.27 19.27
CA VAL A 378 -9.58 14.48 20.60
C VAL A 378 -9.25 15.96 20.82
N VAL A 379 -9.82 16.55 21.88
CA VAL A 379 -9.49 17.91 22.35
C VAL A 379 -8.84 17.80 23.72
N THR A 380 -7.74 18.50 23.95
CA THR A 380 -6.95 18.37 25.20
C THR A 380 -6.81 19.70 25.90
N TYR A 381 -7.46 19.86 27.05
CA TYR A 381 -7.32 21.01 27.93
C TYR A 381 -6.06 20.89 28.80
N VAL A 382 -5.24 21.94 28.81
CA VAL A 382 -3.93 21.99 29.48
C VAL A 382 -3.97 22.98 30.65
N TYR A 383 -3.42 22.57 31.80
CA TYR A 383 -3.42 23.37 33.03
C TYR A 383 -2.01 23.48 33.63
N THR A 384 -1.66 24.65 34.16
CA THR A 384 -0.41 24.93 34.88
C THR A 384 -0.61 24.69 36.38
N LYS A 385 0.38 24.08 37.05
CA LYS A 385 0.34 23.79 38.49
C LYS A 385 0.59 25.05 39.34
N ASN A 386 -0.19 25.24 40.41
CA ASN A 386 -0.03 26.40 41.29
C ASN A 386 1.13 26.17 42.29
N PRO A 387 1.98 27.18 42.57
CA PRO A 387 3.13 27.04 43.47
C PRO A 387 2.71 26.90 44.95
N ILE A 388 3.60 26.30 45.75
CA ILE A 388 3.35 25.92 47.15
C ILE A 388 4.45 26.53 48.04
N ALA A 389 4.09 27.02 49.23
CA ALA A 389 5.03 27.56 50.21
C ALA A 389 5.93 26.45 50.80
N ALA A 390 7.19 26.76 51.07
CA ALA A 390 8.13 25.86 51.73
C ALA A 390 8.09 26.02 53.25
N GLN A 391 8.70 25.07 53.96
CA GLN A 391 9.04 25.22 55.37
C GLN A 391 10.36 25.98 55.54
N ASP A 392 10.46 26.75 56.62
CA ASP A 392 11.65 27.53 56.95
C ASP A 392 12.91 26.66 57.09
N LEU A 393 14.00 27.12 56.47
CA LEU A 393 15.35 26.63 56.70
C LEU A 393 15.86 27.14 58.05
N THR A 394 16.37 26.24 58.89
CA THR A 394 16.99 26.59 60.19
C THR A 394 18.52 26.43 60.12
N VAL A 395 19.27 27.38 60.67
CA VAL A 395 20.75 27.32 60.76
C VAL A 395 21.18 27.30 62.23
N LEU A 396 21.82 26.20 62.64
CA LEU A 396 22.29 25.92 64.01
C LEU A 396 23.82 25.98 64.11
N TYR A 397 24.34 26.23 65.31
CA TYR A 397 25.78 26.23 65.61
C TYR A 397 26.05 25.29 66.79
N GLN A 398 26.73 24.17 66.55
CA GLN A 398 26.89 23.12 67.55
C GLN A 398 28.34 22.61 67.66
N ASP A 399 28.71 22.06 68.82
CA ASP A 399 29.95 21.29 68.93
C ASP A 399 29.78 19.81 68.56
N THR A 400 30.87 19.04 68.52
CA THR A 400 30.83 17.59 68.27
C THR A 400 30.08 16.76 69.31
N GLU A 401 29.65 17.37 70.41
CA GLU A 401 28.79 16.73 71.43
C GLU A 401 27.31 17.13 71.26
N GLY A 402 26.99 17.98 70.26
CA GLY A 402 25.62 18.38 69.88
C GLY A 402 25.08 19.60 70.62
N ASN A 403 25.88 20.28 71.43
CA ASN A 403 25.43 21.42 72.25
C ASN A 403 25.35 22.70 71.40
N GLU A 404 24.29 23.51 71.52
CA GLU A 404 24.23 24.82 70.84
C GLU A 404 25.28 25.78 71.45
N ILE A 405 26.23 26.24 70.64
CA ILE A 405 27.35 27.10 71.04
C ILE A 405 27.25 28.54 70.51
N ALA A 406 26.31 28.82 69.61
CA ALA A 406 25.90 30.17 69.20
C ALA A 406 24.44 30.16 68.71
N SER A 407 23.77 31.33 68.73
CA SER A 407 22.33 31.42 68.51
C SER A 407 21.88 31.11 67.07
N THR A 408 20.87 30.26 66.96
CA THR A 408 20.12 29.88 65.76
C THR A 408 19.66 31.06 64.86
N LYS A 409 19.65 30.87 63.54
CA LYS A 409 19.01 31.74 62.50
C LYS A 409 17.97 30.95 61.67
N THR A 410 17.04 31.62 60.99
CA THR A 410 16.06 31.01 60.06
C THR A 410 15.89 31.78 58.75
N LEU A 411 15.34 31.14 57.71
CA LEU A 411 15.11 31.69 56.36
C LEU A 411 13.84 31.08 55.71
N SER A 412 13.00 31.89 55.05
CA SER A 412 11.66 31.51 54.55
C SER A 412 11.49 31.70 53.03
N GLY A 413 10.61 30.93 52.37
CA GLY A 413 10.31 31.08 50.93
C GLY A 413 9.32 30.03 50.37
N PHE A 414 9.31 29.84 49.04
CA PHE A 414 8.50 28.85 48.32
C PHE A 414 9.30 27.59 47.95
N ILE A 415 8.60 26.49 47.64
CA ILE A 415 9.26 25.23 47.23
C ILE A 415 9.98 25.45 45.90
N GLY A 416 11.31 25.29 45.91
CA GLY A 416 12.17 25.57 44.75
C GLY A 416 12.97 26.87 44.85
N ASP A 417 12.67 27.78 45.78
CA ASP A 417 13.47 29.00 45.98
C ASP A 417 14.88 28.65 46.48
N THR A 418 15.91 29.23 45.85
CA THR A 418 17.31 28.95 46.19
C THR A 418 17.79 29.72 47.41
N TYR A 419 18.58 29.08 48.27
CA TYR A 419 19.28 29.72 49.39
C TYR A 419 20.79 29.47 49.36
N ASP A 420 21.53 30.36 50.03
CA ASP A 420 22.96 30.22 50.30
C ASP A 420 23.26 30.69 51.74
N VAL A 421 23.59 29.74 52.61
CA VAL A 421 24.05 29.96 53.99
C VAL A 421 25.52 29.57 54.17
N SER A 422 26.31 29.52 53.09
CA SER A 422 27.76 29.28 53.11
C SER A 422 28.58 30.53 53.46
N THR A 423 27.95 31.71 53.45
CA THR A 423 28.61 33.01 53.61
C THR A 423 29.13 33.25 55.02
N ALA A 424 30.06 34.20 55.17
CA ALA A 424 30.63 34.59 56.48
C ALA A 424 29.62 35.20 57.47
N GLU A 425 28.38 35.49 57.05
CA GLU A 425 27.30 35.89 57.97
C GLU A 425 26.69 34.70 58.73
N TYR A 426 26.88 33.48 58.20
CA TYR A 426 26.40 32.23 58.78
C TYR A 426 27.57 31.38 59.28
N LYS A 427 28.70 31.33 58.58
CA LYS A 427 29.91 30.63 59.06
C LYS A 427 30.65 31.46 60.13
N LEU A 428 30.15 31.40 61.36
CA LEU A 428 30.70 32.09 62.52
C LEU A 428 32.11 31.59 62.91
N ASP A 429 32.92 32.48 63.49
CA ASP A 429 34.15 32.11 64.20
C ASP A 429 33.85 31.98 65.69
N ILE A 430 33.98 30.77 66.25
CA ILE A 430 33.51 30.43 67.61
C ILE A 430 34.70 30.00 68.47
N ALA A 431 35.10 30.89 69.38
CA ALA A 431 36.30 30.72 70.19
C ALA A 431 36.32 29.41 71.00
N GLY A 432 37.45 28.69 70.95
CA GLY A 432 37.68 27.44 71.68
C GLY A 432 37.37 26.17 70.90
N TYR A 433 36.70 26.25 69.76
CA TYR A 433 36.48 25.12 68.85
C TYR A 433 36.99 25.46 67.45
N THR A 434 37.54 24.48 66.72
CA THR A 434 37.84 24.65 65.29
C THR A 434 36.63 24.21 64.47
N PHE A 435 36.18 25.04 63.52
CA PHE A 435 35.19 24.61 62.52
C PHE A 435 35.69 23.35 61.82
N LYS A 436 34.85 22.33 61.75
CA LYS A 436 35.21 21.02 61.20
C LYS A 436 34.43 20.70 59.96
N GLU A 437 33.11 20.78 60.05
CA GLU A 437 32.20 20.50 58.96
C GLU A 437 30.90 21.27 59.15
N VAL A 438 30.10 21.32 58.10
CA VAL A 438 28.72 21.78 58.16
C VAL A 438 27.87 20.63 57.62
N THR A 439 26.87 20.22 58.39
CA THR A 439 25.95 19.13 58.04
C THR A 439 24.61 19.72 57.61
N GLY A 440 23.98 19.11 56.60
CA GLY A 440 22.95 19.76 55.80
C GLY A 440 23.55 20.55 54.63
N ALA A 441 22.74 20.83 53.61
CA ALA A 441 23.19 21.53 52.41
C ALA A 441 23.32 23.04 52.68
N VAL A 442 24.52 23.63 52.52
CA VAL A 442 24.70 25.09 52.69
C VAL A 442 24.17 25.92 51.51
N GLN A 443 23.98 25.28 50.36
CA GLN A 443 23.34 25.83 49.18
C GLN A 443 22.35 24.80 48.66
N GLY A 444 21.16 25.22 48.27
CA GLY A 444 20.09 24.33 47.85
C GLY A 444 18.80 25.09 47.55
N THR A 445 17.69 24.35 47.45
CA THR A 445 16.34 24.91 47.31
C THR A 445 15.47 24.55 48.50
N LEU A 446 14.57 25.45 48.89
CA LEU A 446 13.62 25.22 49.99
C LEU A 446 12.59 24.14 49.61
N THR A 447 12.11 23.38 50.60
CA THR A 447 11.20 22.23 50.43
C THR A 447 9.99 22.29 51.36
N ASP A 448 8.98 21.45 51.10
CA ASP A 448 7.87 21.21 52.03
C ASP A 448 8.34 20.62 53.38
N GLN A 449 9.39 19.81 53.36
CA GLN A 449 10.06 19.32 54.55
C GLN A 449 10.92 20.43 55.18
N ALA A 450 10.88 20.53 56.51
CA ALA A 450 11.73 21.46 57.26
C ALA A 450 13.22 21.10 57.09
N GLN A 451 14.01 22.06 56.64
CA GLN A 451 15.43 21.88 56.38
C GLN A 451 16.26 22.44 57.55
N THR A 452 17.40 21.83 57.83
CA THR A 452 18.32 22.31 58.87
C THR A 452 19.77 22.16 58.43
N VAL A 453 20.54 23.22 58.65
CA VAL A 453 21.99 23.29 58.42
C VAL A 453 22.67 23.50 59.76
N VAL A 454 23.56 22.59 60.16
CA VAL A 454 24.28 22.65 61.42
C VAL A 454 25.76 22.88 61.14
N TYR A 455 26.29 24.02 61.55
CA TYR A 455 27.73 24.27 61.57
C TYR A 455 28.34 23.59 62.80
N VAL A 456 29.27 22.65 62.59
CA VAL A 456 29.83 21.75 63.63
C VAL A 456 31.33 22.00 63.87
N TYR A 457 31.74 22.08 65.13
CA TYR A 457 33.10 22.44 65.57
C TYR A 457 33.69 21.36 66.55
N THR A 458 34.99 20.99 66.50
CA THR A 458 35.51 19.59 66.82
C THR A 458 36.62 19.31 67.87
N LYS A 459 36.75 18.00 68.27
CA LYS A 459 37.64 17.35 69.30
C LYS A 459 38.60 16.10 68.98
N ASN A 460 38.51 15.25 67.91
CA ASN A 460 39.56 14.28 67.30
C ASN A 460 39.68 12.70 67.61
N PRO A 461 40.36 11.81 66.77
CA PRO A 461 40.31 10.27 66.76
C PRO A 461 41.64 9.38 66.52
N VAL A 462 41.60 8.00 66.38
CA VAL A 462 42.77 7.00 66.23
C VAL A 462 42.58 5.68 65.31
N LYS A 463 43.37 4.53 65.41
CA LYS A 463 43.52 3.34 64.44
C LYS A 463 44.05 1.91 64.96
N SER A 464 44.16 0.83 64.11
CA SER A 464 44.23 -0.68 64.42
C SER A 464 45.29 -1.69 63.74
N ALA A 465 44.96 -2.98 63.35
CA ALA A 465 45.78 -4.26 63.40
C ALA A 465 45.86 -5.34 62.19
N GLY A 466 46.07 -6.69 62.41
CA GLY A 466 46.42 -7.76 61.37
C GLY A 466 46.43 -9.32 61.72
N LEU A 467 46.95 -10.24 60.85
CA LEU A 467 46.71 -11.76 60.80
C LEU A 467 47.88 -12.71 60.27
N PHE A 468 47.95 -14.04 60.59
CA PHE A 468 49.03 -15.05 60.21
C PHE A 468 48.66 -16.59 59.99
N VAL A 469 49.54 -17.48 59.43
CA VAL A 469 49.35 -18.98 59.16
C VAL A 469 50.67 -19.86 59.15
N ASN A 470 50.70 -21.16 59.60
CA ASN A 470 51.89 -22.09 59.71
C ASN A 470 51.73 -23.61 59.30
N TYR A 471 52.77 -24.49 59.39
CA TYR A 471 52.73 -25.97 59.12
C TYR A 471 53.65 -26.87 60.02
N ARG A 472 53.22 -28.08 60.42
CA ARG A 472 53.95 -29.01 61.34
C ARG A 472 53.77 -30.52 61.01
N ASP A 473 54.45 -31.43 61.74
CA ASP A 473 54.24 -32.91 61.69
C ASP A 473 53.43 -33.45 62.89
N THR A 474 53.17 -34.78 62.95
CA THR A 474 52.43 -35.42 64.07
C THR A 474 53.17 -35.43 65.41
N MET A 475 54.45 -35.02 65.44
CA MET A 475 55.25 -34.84 66.64
C MET A 475 55.42 -33.34 67.01
N GLY A 476 54.80 -32.43 66.24
CA GLY A 476 54.84 -30.98 66.46
C GLY A 476 56.06 -30.27 65.85
N ASN A 477 56.93 -30.98 65.13
CA ASN A 477 58.08 -30.37 64.46
C ASN A 477 57.62 -29.45 63.34
N GLU A 478 58.32 -28.34 63.09
CA GLU A 478 58.04 -27.50 61.92
C GLU A 478 58.57 -28.17 60.67
N ILE A 479 57.73 -28.24 59.63
CA ILE A 479 58.10 -28.81 58.32
C ILE A 479 57.95 -27.81 57.18
N LEU A 480 57.31 -26.66 57.41
CA LEU A 480 57.31 -25.50 56.52
C LEU A 480 56.91 -24.21 57.26
N SER A 481 57.44 -23.07 56.83
CA SER A 481 57.30 -21.76 57.50
C SER A 481 56.05 -20.95 57.08
N SER A 482 55.87 -19.76 57.66
CA SER A 482 54.58 -19.05 57.79
C SER A 482 54.33 -17.81 56.89
N LYS A 483 53.07 -17.33 56.84
CA LYS A 483 52.56 -16.17 56.03
C LYS A 483 51.72 -15.16 56.88
N SER A 484 51.44 -13.94 56.37
CA SER A 484 50.80 -12.81 57.12
C SER A 484 49.97 -11.79 56.29
N VAL A 485 49.02 -11.05 56.91
CA VAL A 485 48.08 -10.06 56.28
C VAL A 485 47.79 -8.84 57.19
N GLN A 486 47.39 -7.67 56.65
CA GLN A 486 47.05 -6.41 57.39
C GLN A 486 45.84 -5.64 56.80
N GLY A 487 45.17 -4.77 57.58
CA GLY A 487 44.03 -3.93 57.15
C GLY A 487 43.62 -2.82 58.16
N ASN A 488 42.41 -2.27 58.03
CA ASN A 488 41.76 -1.45 59.08
C ASN A 488 40.81 -2.32 59.94
N VAL A 489 40.13 -1.72 60.93
CA VAL A 489 39.00 -2.39 61.61
C VAL A 489 37.87 -2.59 60.59
N GLY A 490 37.59 -3.84 60.18
CA GLY A 490 36.45 -4.21 59.35
C GLY A 490 36.71 -5.15 58.16
N ASP A 491 37.94 -5.24 57.64
CA ASP A 491 38.25 -5.94 56.36
C ASP A 491 38.24 -7.49 56.48
N ALA A 492 38.10 -8.28 55.40
CA ALA A 492 37.79 -9.74 55.45
C ALA A 492 38.84 -10.72 54.83
N TYR A 493 38.83 -12.01 55.21
CA TYR A 493 39.82 -13.04 54.78
C TYR A 493 39.30 -14.53 54.73
N ASP A 494 40.02 -15.41 54.00
CA ASP A 494 39.93 -16.89 54.03
C ASP A 494 41.33 -17.52 53.75
N VAL A 495 41.63 -18.70 54.34
CA VAL A 495 42.92 -19.43 54.22
C VAL A 495 42.83 -20.94 53.94
N LEU A 496 41.69 -21.49 53.48
CA LEU A 496 41.58 -22.94 53.16
C LEU A 496 41.96 -23.32 51.71
N THR A 497 42.45 -22.38 50.91
CA THR A 497 42.81 -22.61 49.51
C THR A 497 44.07 -23.47 49.34
N SER A 498 44.32 -23.96 48.12
CA SER A 498 45.54 -24.68 47.74
C SER A 498 46.83 -23.84 47.86
N GLU A 499 46.72 -22.52 48.08
CA GLU A 499 47.85 -21.64 48.40
C GLU A 499 48.35 -21.80 49.86
N TYR A 500 47.56 -22.47 50.71
CA TYR A 500 47.80 -22.66 52.15
C TYR A 500 47.67 -24.12 52.64
N LYS A 501 47.34 -25.08 51.79
CA LYS A 501 47.30 -26.52 52.13
C LYS A 501 48.11 -27.33 51.11
N LEU A 502 49.14 -28.04 51.58
CA LEU A 502 50.22 -28.59 50.76
C LEU A 502 50.44 -30.10 51.01
N ASP A 503 50.88 -30.83 49.98
CA ASP A 503 51.30 -32.23 50.10
C ASP A 503 52.82 -32.35 50.30
N ILE A 504 53.26 -33.29 51.17
CA ILE A 504 54.63 -33.37 51.67
C ILE A 504 55.14 -34.82 51.62
N ALA A 505 56.21 -35.06 50.84
CA ALA A 505 56.69 -36.40 50.52
C ALA A 505 57.26 -37.18 51.72
N GLY A 506 57.05 -38.50 51.71
CA GLY A 506 57.49 -39.40 52.79
C GLY A 506 56.68 -39.29 54.08
N TYR A 507 55.63 -38.48 54.09
CA TYR A 507 54.63 -38.36 55.15
C TYR A 507 53.21 -38.35 54.52
N THR A 508 52.15 -38.56 55.31
CA THR A 508 50.74 -38.51 54.82
C THR A 508 49.88 -37.57 55.64
N PHE A 509 49.15 -36.63 55.03
CA PHE A 509 48.38 -35.58 55.70
C PHE A 509 47.37 -36.10 56.76
N ASN A 510 47.15 -35.27 57.79
CA ASN A 510 46.38 -35.59 59.00
C ASN A 510 45.25 -34.57 59.27
N LYS A 511 45.57 -33.30 59.61
CA LYS A 511 44.57 -32.27 60.00
C LYS A 511 45.06 -30.81 59.88
N VAL A 512 44.14 -29.87 60.11
CA VAL A 512 44.32 -28.41 60.20
C VAL A 512 43.68 -27.87 61.50
N GLU A 513 44.19 -26.78 62.06
CA GLU A 513 43.73 -26.15 63.32
C GLU A 513 43.78 -24.61 63.22
N GLY A 514 42.68 -23.92 63.55
CA GLY A 514 42.56 -22.45 63.54
C GLY A 514 41.20 -21.95 63.00
N ILE A 515 40.94 -20.64 63.08
CA ILE A 515 39.80 -20.00 62.40
C ILE A 515 40.21 -19.66 60.98
N THR A 516 39.57 -20.28 59.99
CA THR A 516 40.04 -20.25 58.59
C THR A 516 39.48 -19.12 57.74
N SER A 517 38.46 -18.40 58.20
CA SER A 517 37.92 -17.20 57.52
C SER A 517 37.19 -16.28 58.50
N GLY A 518 37.11 -14.98 58.19
CA GLY A 518 36.52 -13.96 59.06
C GLY A 518 36.86 -12.52 58.68
N SER A 519 36.82 -11.60 59.66
CA SER A 519 37.14 -10.17 59.50
C SER A 519 38.13 -9.66 60.55
N LEU A 520 38.86 -8.58 60.23
CA LEU A 520 39.92 -7.97 61.02
C LEU A 520 39.36 -7.00 62.07
N GLY A 521 39.71 -7.26 63.34
CA GLY A 521 39.44 -6.38 64.48
C GLY A 521 40.68 -5.58 64.91
N GLU A 522 40.73 -5.24 66.20
CA GLU A 522 41.90 -4.61 66.83
C GLU A 522 42.90 -5.64 67.41
N ASP A 523 42.52 -6.94 67.41
CA ASP A 523 43.31 -8.09 67.86
C ASP A 523 43.86 -8.96 66.68
N VAL A 524 44.79 -9.88 66.98
CA VAL A 524 45.57 -10.67 65.99
C VAL A 524 45.21 -12.18 65.97
N LEU A 525 45.30 -12.84 64.79
CA LEU A 525 44.77 -14.19 64.49
C LEU A 525 45.80 -15.15 63.81
N ILE A 526 45.71 -16.50 63.99
CA ILE A 526 46.70 -17.54 63.55
C ILE A 526 46.07 -18.94 63.19
N VAL A 527 46.65 -19.75 62.25
CA VAL A 527 46.18 -21.11 61.77
C VAL A 527 47.36 -22.14 61.47
N THR A 528 47.20 -23.50 61.49
CA THR A 528 48.30 -24.56 61.31
C THR A 528 47.90 -26.01 60.80
N PHE A 529 48.79 -26.90 60.24
CA PHE A 529 48.55 -28.28 59.60
C PHE A 529 49.53 -29.48 59.99
N ILE A 530 49.25 -30.83 59.79
CA ILE A 530 49.96 -32.11 60.35
C ILE A 530 50.03 -33.48 59.48
N TYR A 531 50.97 -34.53 59.68
CA TYR A 531 51.26 -35.78 58.78
C TYR A 531 51.92 -37.19 59.34
N THR A 532 51.92 -38.43 58.66
CA THR A 532 52.32 -39.90 59.14
C THR A 532 53.05 -41.04 58.19
N LYS A 533 53.28 -42.41 58.50
CA LYS A 533 54.23 -43.51 57.84
C LYS A 533 54.00 -45.14 57.93
N ASN A 534 54.81 -46.15 57.33
CA ASN A 534 54.59 -47.72 57.18
C ASN A 534 55.79 -48.85 56.93
N PRO A 535 55.61 -50.26 56.81
CA PRO A 535 56.61 -51.49 56.84
C PRO A 535 56.67 -52.76 55.77
N ILE A 536 57.20 -54.05 56.03
CA ILE A 536 57.69 -55.22 55.07
C ILE A 536 57.54 -56.84 55.38
N VAL A 537 58.09 -57.89 54.62
CA VAL A 537 57.79 -59.46 54.59
C VAL A 537 58.90 -60.65 54.32
N ALA A 538 58.64 -61.93 53.76
CA ALA A 538 59.38 -63.32 53.90
C ALA A 538 59.67 -64.41 52.69
N GLN A 539 59.73 -65.81 52.83
CA GLN A 539 60.50 -66.92 52.02
C GLN A 539 60.01 -68.49 51.86
N ASP A 540 60.69 -69.45 51.09
CA ASP A 540 60.16 -70.77 50.44
C ASP A 540 60.97 -72.17 50.29
N LEU A 541 60.29 -73.32 49.92
CA LEU A 541 60.72 -74.74 49.54
C LEU A 541 60.42 -75.17 48.05
N THR A 542 61.14 -76.15 47.43
CA THR A 542 60.92 -76.66 46.03
C THR A 542 60.88 -78.21 45.83
N VAL A 543 60.16 -78.72 44.80
CA VAL A 543 60.13 -80.13 44.32
C VAL A 543 60.26 -80.19 42.78
N LEU A 544 61.08 -81.10 42.22
CA LEU A 544 61.43 -81.21 40.78
C LEU A 544 61.08 -82.59 40.16
N TYR A 545 60.88 -82.63 38.82
CA TYR A 545 60.67 -83.87 38.04
C TYR A 545 61.62 -83.94 36.85
N GLN A 546 62.45 -85.00 36.77
CA GLN A 546 63.53 -85.13 35.79
C GLN A 546 63.49 -86.46 35.03
N ASP A 547 64.19 -86.55 33.90
CA ASP A 547 64.52 -87.83 33.26
C ASP A 547 65.80 -88.46 33.83
N THR A 548 66.20 -89.62 33.32
CA THR A 548 67.45 -90.31 33.70
C THR A 548 68.75 -89.58 33.33
N GLU A 549 68.68 -88.49 32.56
CA GLU A 549 69.82 -87.64 32.19
C GLU A 549 69.88 -86.35 33.04
N GLY A 550 68.81 -86.05 33.79
CA GLY A 550 68.69 -84.90 34.69
C GLY A 550 67.92 -83.72 34.10
N ASN A 551 67.34 -83.85 32.90
CA ASN A 551 66.54 -82.79 32.27
C ASN A 551 65.19 -82.66 32.98
N GLU A 552 64.70 -81.46 33.25
CA GLU A 552 63.34 -81.25 33.81
C GLU A 552 62.28 -81.61 32.76
N ILE A 553 61.38 -82.54 33.10
CA ILE A 553 60.35 -83.09 32.19
C ILE A 553 58.91 -82.80 32.61
N ALA A 554 58.72 -82.27 33.81
CA ALA A 554 57.48 -81.67 34.28
C ALA A 554 57.82 -80.58 35.30
N SER A 555 57.06 -79.49 35.29
CA SER A 555 57.37 -78.29 36.07
C SER A 555 57.45 -78.56 37.58
N SER A 556 58.45 -77.98 38.21
CA SER A 556 58.58 -77.93 39.67
C SER A 556 57.35 -77.37 40.41
N LYS A 557 57.18 -77.80 41.66
CA LYS A 557 56.22 -77.26 42.64
C LYS A 557 56.97 -76.59 43.79
N THR A 558 56.42 -75.54 44.38
CA THR A 558 56.99 -74.85 45.56
C THR A 558 55.98 -74.75 46.71
N GLN A 559 56.49 -74.52 47.93
CA GLN A 559 55.68 -74.24 49.12
C GLN A 559 56.30 -73.09 49.93
N SER A 560 55.50 -72.08 50.24
CA SER A 560 55.91 -70.80 50.86
C SER A 560 55.33 -70.62 52.26
N GLY A 561 55.92 -69.73 53.05
CA GLY A 561 55.42 -69.44 54.41
C GLY A 561 56.20 -68.36 55.17
N PHE A 562 56.04 -68.35 56.49
CA PHE A 562 56.90 -67.60 57.40
C PHE A 562 57.94 -68.56 58.04
N ILE A 563 58.96 -68.01 58.71
CA ILE A 563 60.00 -68.83 59.36
C ILE A 563 59.36 -69.65 60.49
N GLY A 564 59.15 -70.95 60.27
CA GLY A 564 58.63 -71.91 61.25
C GLY A 564 57.58 -72.93 60.75
N ASP A 565 57.03 -72.77 59.54
CA ASP A 565 55.92 -73.60 59.03
C ASP A 565 56.35 -75.03 58.58
N THR A 566 55.42 -75.98 58.44
CA THR A 566 55.68 -77.42 58.14
C THR A 566 55.30 -77.88 56.72
N TYR A 567 55.97 -78.91 56.16
CA TYR A 567 55.68 -79.49 54.83
C TYR A 567 55.67 -81.03 54.75
N ASP A 568 54.94 -81.56 53.76
CA ASP A 568 54.93 -82.98 53.31
C ASP A 568 54.69 -83.03 51.78
N VAL A 569 55.58 -83.71 51.06
CA VAL A 569 55.55 -83.87 49.59
C VAL A 569 55.58 -85.35 49.17
N SER A 570 55.24 -86.28 50.08
CA SER A 570 55.26 -87.73 49.84
C SER A 570 54.04 -88.28 49.08
N THR A 571 53.04 -87.45 48.79
CA THR A 571 51.72 -87.88 48.30
C THR A 571 51.68 -88.16 46.79
N VAL A 572 50.59 -88.78 46.32
CA VAL A 572 50.35 -89.02 44.88
C VAL A 572 50.28 -87.73 44.05
N GLU A 573 49.99 -86.59 44.68
CA GLU A 573 49.97 -85.27 44.02
C GLU A 573 51.38 -84.79 43.60
N TYR A 574 52.42 -85.38 44.20
CA TYR A 574 53.83 -85.15 43.87
C TYR A 574 54.47 -86.34 43.12
N LYS A 575 53.67 -87.34 42.69
CA LYS A 575 54.14 -88.45 41.85
C LYS A 575 53.34 -88.50 40.55
N LEU A 576 53.70 -87.61 39.63
CA LEU A 576 53.02 -87.43 38.35
C LEU A 576 53.11 -88.69 37.46
N ASP A 577 52.09 -88.90 36.63
CA ASP A 577 52.17 -89.75 35.44
C ASP A 577 52.48 -88.84 34.24
N ILE A 578 53.56 -89.13 33.50
CA ILE A 578 54.14 -88.20 32.53
C ILE A 578 54.06 -88.83 31.14
N ALA A 579 53.21 -88.28 30.28
CA ALA A 579 52.93 -88.80 28.94
C ALA A 579 54.22 -88.95 28.10
N GLY A 580 54.40 -90.12 27.50
CA GLY A 580 55.60 -90.47 26.73
C GLY A 580 56.79 -90.93 27.57
N TYR A 581 56.71 -90.86 28.92
CA TYR A 581 57.74 -91.31 29.86
C TYR A 581 57.22 -92.39 30.84
N THR A 582 58.08 -92.90 31.74
CA THR A 582 57.74 -93.91 32.77
C THR A 582 58.62 -93.72 34.02
N PHE A 583 58.03 -93.77 35.22
CA PHE A 583 58.67 -93.46 36.50
C PHE A 583 59.76 -94.46 36.95
N LYS A 584 60.77 -93.95 37.66
CA LYS A 584 61.94 -94.68 38.21
C LYS A 584 62.10 -94.54 39.73
N GLU A 585 62.49 -93.37 40.24
CA GLU A 585 62.90 -93.19 41.66
C GLU A 585 62.73 -91.74 42.20
N VAL A 586 63.07 -91.51 43.48
CA VAL A 586 62.95 -90.24 44.22
C VAL A 586 64.22 -89.96 45.03
N ILE A 587 64.65 -88.69 45.10
CA ILE A 587 65.83 -88.21 45.82
C ILE A 587 65.46 -86.98 46.66
N GLY A 588 65.59 -87.06 47.99
CA GLY A 588 65.34 -85.94 48.91
C GLY A 588 64.61 -86.32 50.19
N ALA A 589 64.41 -85.35 51.10
CA ALA A 589 63.65 -85.53 52.33
C ALA A 589 62.21 -85.03 52.14
N VAL A 590 61.24 -85.94 52.11
CA VAL A 590 59.85 -85.65 51.70
C VAL A 590 58.97 -84.99 52.76
N GLN A 591 59.46 -84.76 53.98
CA GLN A 591 58.72 -84.13 55.10
C GLN A 591 59.67 -83.26 55.95
N GLY A 592 59.22 -82.10 56.44
CA GLY A 592 60.07 -81.18 57.23
C GLY A 592 59.42 -79.85 57.63
N THR A 593 60.26 -78.82 57.85
CA THR A 593 59.87 -77.43 58.20
C THR A 593 60.63 -76.40 57.36
N LEU A 594 59.94 -75.32 56.96
CA LEU A 594 60.51 -74.18 56.26
C LEU A 594 61.48 -73.38 57.16
N THR A 595 62.52 -72.81 56.56
CA THR A 595 63.57 -72.05 57.25
C THR A 595 63.95 -70.79 56.46
N ASP A 596 64.91 -70.00 56.95
CA ASP A 596 65.51 -68.92 56.14
C ASP A 596 66.44 -69.43 55.02
N GLN A 597 66.70 -70.75 54.96
CA GLN A 597 67.39 -71.45 53.88
C GLN A 597 66.42 -72.26 53.01
N ALA A 598 66.69 -72.33 51.71
CA ALA A 598 65.91 -73.11 50.74
C ALA A 598 66.15 -74.63 50.84
N GLN A 599 65.17 -75.41 50.39
CA GLN A 599 65.11 -76.87 50.51
C GLN A 599 64.58 -77.51 49.19
N THR A 600 64.96 -78.75 48.86
CA THR A 600 64.65 -79.38 47.55
C THR A 600 64.44 -80.91 47.59
N VAL A 601 63.53 -81.43 46.73
CA VAL A 601 63.26 -82.87 46.47
C VAL A 601 63.12 -83.15 44.95
N VAL A 602 63.43 -84.35 44.44
CA VAL A 602 63.43 -84.69 42.99
C VAL A 602 62.83 -86.09 42.68
N TYR A 603 62.12 -86.23 41.55
CA TYR A 603 61.53 -87.49 41.00
C TYR A 603 62.07 -87.80 39.57
N VAL A 604 62.22 -89.07 39.15
CA VAL A 604 62.99 -89.47 37.92
C VAL A 604 62.23 -90.42 36.93
N TYR A 605 62.37 -90.30 35.59
CA TYR A 605 61.60 -91.05 34.52
C TYR A 605 62.37 -91.39 33.18
N THR A 606 61.76 -92.12 32.19
CA THR A 606 62.37 -92.64 30.91
C THR A 606 61.39 -92.80 29.68
N LYS A 607 61.80 -92.70 28.37
CA LYS A 607 60.99 -92.27 27.14
C LYS A 607 60.69 -93.29 25.97
N ASN A 608 59.72 -93.00 25.05
CA ASN A 608 59.20 -93.81 23.88
C ASN A 608 59.10 -93.11 22.46
N PRO A 609 58.85 -93.82 21.30
CA PRO A 609 58.81 -93.29 19.89
C PRO A 609 57.41 -93.18 19.15
N ILE A 610 57.32 -92.52 17.95
CA ILE A 610 56.09 -91.86 17.39
C ILE A 610 55.92 -91.93 15.81
N VAL A 611 54.73 -91.57 15.27
CA VAL A 611 54.28 -91.45 13.83
C VAL A 611 54.13 -89.97 13.38
N ALA A 612 54.02 -89.67 12.06
CA ALA A 612 53.86 -88.31 11.52
C ALA A 612 52.39 -87.87 11.30
N GLN A 613 52.22 -86.58 11.01
CA GLN A 613 50.97 -85.90 10.68
C GLN A 613 50.92 -85.46 9.20
N ASP A 614 49.71 -85.32 8.67
CA ASP A 614 49.47 -84.92 7.28
C ASP A 614 49.88 -83.47 6.96
N LEU A 615 50.35 -83.27 5.73
CA LEU A 615 50.51 -81.98 5.07
C LEU A 615 49.15 -81.51 4.52
N THR A 616 48.83 -80.23 4.69
CA THR A 616 47.63 -79.58 4.13
C THR A 616 48.00 -78.39 3.24
N VAL A 617 47.35 -78.26 2.08
CA VAL A 617 47.47 -77.11 1.17
C VAL A 617 46.16 -76.34 1.13
N LEU A 618 46.19 -75.06 1.48
CA LEU A 618 45.04 -74.15 1.51
C LEU A 618 45.12 -73.10 0.39
N TYR A 619 43.96 -72.60 -0.05
CA TYR A 619 43.85 -71.49 -1.00
C TYR A 619 43.05 -70.36 -0.35
N GLN A 620 43.71 -69.22 -0.09
CA GLN A 620 43.13 -68.12 0.67
C GLN A 620 43.26 -66.79 -0.04
N ASP A 621 42.38 -65.84 0.28
CA ASP A 621 42.59 -64.43 -0.05
C ASP A 621 43.59 -63.77 0.91
N THR A 622 43.85 -62.47 0.72
CA THR A 622 44.73 -61.67 1.61
C THR A 622 44.18 -61.43 3.03
N GLU A 623 42.94 -61.82 3.31
CA GLU A 623 42.31 -61.73 4.63
C GLU A 623 42.29 -63.09 5.37
N GLY A 624 42.60 -64.19 4.65
CA GLY A 624 42.65 -65.55 5.18
C GLY A 624 41.39 -66.38 4.92
N ASN A 625 40.43 -65.89 4.13
CA ASN A 625 39.21 -66.62 3.80
C ASN A 625 39.51 -67.73 2.78
N GLU A 626 38.97 -68.95 2.94
CA GLU A 626 39.15 -70.03 1.96
C GLU A 626 38.38 -69.71 0.66
N ILE A 627 39.10 -69.54 -0.45
CA ILE A 627 38.54 -69.19 -1.77
C ILE A 627 38.50 -70.37 -2.77
N ALA A 628 39.20 -71.47 -2.46
CA ALA A 628 39.08 -72.74 -3.17
C ALA A 628 39.43 -73.90 -2.22
N SER A 629 38.83 -75.08 -2.45
CA SER A 629 38.94 -76.21 -1.53
C SER A 629 40.37 -76.76 -1.38
N SER A 630 40.77 -76.97 -0.13
CA SER A 630 42.06 -77.54 0.27
C SER A 630 42.38 -78.96 -0.25
N LYS A 631 43.68 -79.32 -0.21
CA LYS A 631 44.25 -80.65 -0.55
C LYS A 631 45.14 -81.18 0.60
N THR A 632 45.35 -82.50 0.72
CA THR A 632 46.21 -83.10 1.79
C THR A 632 47.13 -84.23 1.30
N GLN A 633 48.17 -84.56 2.08
CA GLN A 633 49.12 -85.64 1.84
C GLN A 633 49.64 -86.28 3.16
N SER A 634 49.65 -87.61 3.26
CA SER A 634 49.91 -88.39 4.49
C SER A 634 51.20 -89.23 4.43
N GLY A 635 51.79 -89.62 5.59
CA GLY A 635 52.97 -90.50 5.65
C GLY A 635 53.60 -90.69 7.05
N PHE A 636 54.88 -91.08 7.11
CA PHE A 636 55.69 -91.26 8.33
C PHE A 636 56.74 -90.14 8.51
N ILE A 637 57.34 -90.04 9.70
CA ILE A 637 58.34 -89.00 10.02
C ILE A 637 59.58 -89.22 9.14
N GLY A 638 59.81 -88.32 8.18
CA GLY A 638 60.90 -88.38 7.21
C GLY A 638 60.49 -88.63 5.75
N ASP A 639 59.22 -88.95 5.45
CA ASP A 639 58.75 -89.14 4.07
C ASP A 639 58.67 -87.80 3.31
N THR A 640 59.11 -87.75 2.04
CA THR A 640 59.25 -86.49 1.27
C THR A 640 57.99 -86.03 0.53
N TYR A 641 57.78 -84.72 0.41
CA TYR A 641 56.71 -84.09 -0.38
C TYR A 641 57.18 -82.92 -1.26
N ASP A 642 56.40 -82.61 -2.32
CA ASP A 642 56.53 -81.42 -3.18
C ASP A 642 55.14 -80.95 -3.62
N VAL A 643 54.78 -79.72 -3.23
CA VAL A 643 53.52 -79.07 -3.60
C VAL A 643 53.73 -77.79 -4.41
N SER A 644 54.91 -77.60 -5.01
CA SER A 644 55.25 -76.41 -5.81
C SER A 644 54.67 -76.44 -7.25
N THR A 645 54.03 -77.55 -7.64
CA THR A 645 53.65 -77.82 -9.03
C THR A 645 52.40 -77.05 -9.47
N ALA A 646 52.16 -76.98 -10.78
CA ALA A 646 50.97 -76.34 -11.35
C ALA A 646 49.63 -76.98 -10.90
N GLU A 647 49.65 -78.20 -10.35
CA GLU A 647 48.46 -78.83 -9.76
C GLU A 647 48.03 -78.18 -8.43
N TYR A 648 48.95 -77.51 -7.74
CA TYR A 648 48.74 -76.80 -6.47
C TYR A 648 48.76 -75.28 -6.63
N LYS A 649 48.96 -74.76 -7.85
CA LYS A 649 48.82 -73.32 -8.15
C LYS A 649 47.64 -73.10 -9.09
N LEU A 650 46.46 -72.98 -8.49
CA LEU A 650 45.20 -72.81 -9.21
C LEU A 650 45.10 -71.43 -9.90
N ASP A 651 44.27 -71.36 -10.93
CA ASP A 651 43.77 -70.12 -11.51
C ASP A 651 42.34 -69.91 -11.00
N ILE A 652 42.04 -68.75 -10.42
CA ILE A 652 40.82 -68.51 -9.62
C ILE A 652 40.13 -67.23 -10.10
N ALA A 653 38.96 -67.39 -10.74
CA ALA A 653 38.25 -66.28 -11.35
C ALA A 653 37.92 -65.15 -10.36
N GLY A 654 38.30 -63.92 -10.71
CA GLY A 654 38.14 -62.72 -9.86
C GLY A 654 39.29 -62.44 -8.89
N TYR A 655 40.30 -63.32 -8.81
CA TYR A 655 41.46 -63.19 -7.93
C TYR A 655 42.77 -63.35 -8.72
N THR A 656 43.83 -62.67 -8.29
CA THR A 656 45.17 -62.75 -8.86
C THR A 656 46.13 -63.36 -7.83
N PHE A 657 46.88 -64.41 -8.20
CA PHE A 657 47.86 -65.01 -7.29
C PHE A 657 48.89 -63.98 -6.80
N LYS A 658 49.08 -63.90 -5.48
CA LYS A 658 50.01 -62.98 -4.82
C LYS A 658 51.30 -63.69 -4.40
N GLU A 659 51.18 -64.68 -3.51
CA GLU A 659 52.32 -65.34 -2.87
C GLU A 659 51.95 -66.73 -2.34
N VAL A 660 52.95 -67.50 -1.91
CA VAL A 660 52.75 -68.79 -1.21
C VAL A 660 53.55 -68.76 0.09
N THR A 661 52.92 -69.19 1.19
CA THR A 661 53.53 -69.23 2.52
C THR A 661 53.57 -70.67 3.04
N GLY A 662 54.61 -70.98 3.82
CA GLY A 662 54.95 -72.36 4.21
C GLY A 662 56.00 -73.00 3.29
N THR A 663 56.48 -74.18 3.69
CA THR A 663 57.55 -74.91 2.99
C THR A 663 56.94 -75.76 1.87
N VAL A 664 57.20 -75.42 0.60
CA VAL A 664 56.58 -76.13 -0.55
C VAL A 664 57.24 -77.47 -0.91
N GLN A 665 58.44 -77.76 -0.38
CA GLN A 665 59.18 -79.01 -0.59
C GLN A 665 59.89 -79.40 0.71
N GLY A 666 59.69 -80.62 1.21
CA GLY A 666 60.23 -81.02 2.50
C GLY A 666 59.99 -82.48 2.86
N THR A 667 60.03 -82.79 4.16
CA THR A 667 59.69 -84.10 4.74
C THR A 667 58.59 -83.96 5.79
N LEU A 668 57.69 -84.93 5.84
CA LEU A 668 56.61 -85.01 6.83
C LEU A 668 57.17 -85.18 8.26
N THR A 669 56.51 -84.57 9.23
CA THR A 669 56.94 -84.44 10.62
C THR A 669 55.88 -84.93 11.61
N ASP A 670 56.26 -85.08 12.89
CA ASP A 670 55.30 -85.28 13.98
C ASP A 670 54.36 -84.07 14.19
N GLN A 671 54.78 -82.88 13.74
CA GLN A 671 53.93 -81.70 13.59
C GLN A 671 53.18 -81.74 12.25
N ALA A 672 51.91 -81.35 12.28
CA ALA A 672 51.14 -81.09 11.05
C ALA A 672 51.75 -79.91 10.28
N GLN A 673 51.78 -80.02 8.96
CA GLN A 673 52.42 -79.04 8.07
C GLN A 673 51.37 -78.38 7.18
N THR A 674 51.49 -77.07 6.98
CA THR A 674 50.54 -76.31 6.14
C THR A 674 51.28 -75.43 5.14
N VAL A 675 50.78 -75.42 3.90
CA VAL A 675 51.18 -74.50 2.83
C VAL A 675 49.94 -73.73 2.39
N VAL A 676 50.04 -72.41 2.24
CA VAL A 676 48.92 -71.55 1.85
C VAL A 676 49.27 -70.78 0.59
N TYR A 677 48.48 -70.96 -0.47
CA TYR A 677 48.51 -70.12 -1.66
C TYR A 677 47.58 -68.92 -1.45
N VAL A 678 48.14 -67.71 -1.50
CA VAL A 678 47.46 -66.44 -1.19
C VAL A 678 47.19 -65.68 -2.49
N TYR A 679 45.97 -65.15 -2.63
CA TYR A 679 45.50 -64.42 -3.81
C TYR A 679 44.89 -63.06 -3.41
N THR A 680 45.02 -62.06 -4.29
CA THR A 680 44.43 -60.73 -4.12
C THR A 680 43.17 -60.61 -4.98
N LYS A 681 42.08 -60.07 -4.43
CA LYS A 681 40.82 -59.84 -5.16
C LYS A 681 40.96 -58.67 -6.14
N ASN A 682 40.41 -58.81 -7.35
CA ASN A 682 40.52 -57.77 -8.37
C ASN A 682 39.49 -56.63 -8.12
N PRO A 683 39.86 -55.34 -8.28
CA PRO A 683 38.97 -54.20 -8.05
C PRO A 683 37.90 -54.05 -9.14
N ILE A 684 36.79 -53.39 -8.80
CA ILE A 684 35.63 -53.16 -9.68
C ILE A 684 35.50 -51.65 -9.94
N VAL A 685 35.37 -51.28 -11.21
CA VAL A 685 35.20 -49.89 -11.67
C VAL A 685 33.83 -49.36 -11.24
N ALA A 686 33.78 -48.12 -10.74
CA ALA A 686 32.55 -47.43 -10.37
C ALA A 686 31.92 -46.68 -11.56
N GLN A 687 30.68 -46.21 -11.40
CA GLN A 687 30.09 -45.22 -12.28
C GLN A 687 30.63 -43.82 -11.95
N ASP A 688 30.84 -42.98 -12.96
CA ASP A 688 31.32 -41.61 -12.78
C ASP A 688 30.35 -40.77 -11.93
N LEU A 689 30.90 -40.02 -10.97
CA LEU A 689 30.21 -38.91 -10.34
C LEU A 689 30.12 -37.75 -11.33
N THR A 690 28.93 -37.17 -11.52
CA THR A 690 28.73 -35.97 -12.35
C THR A 690 28.40 -34.74 -11.51
N VAL A 691 29.10 -33.64 -11.73
CA VAL A 691 28.84 -32.33 -11.11
C VAL A 691 28.25 -31.39 -12.16
N LEU A 692 27.01 -30.95 -11.94
CA LEU A 692 26.27 -30.02 -12.80
C LEU A 692 26.27 -28.59 -12.24
N TYR A 693 26.19 -27.61 -13.12
CA TYR A 693 26.07 -26.19 -12.77
C TYR A 693 24.78 -25.64 -13.37
N GLN A 694 23.79 -25.38 -12.52
CA GLN A 694 22.45 -24.99 -12.96
C GLN A 694 21.99 -23.69 -12.30
N ASP A 695 21.10 -22.96 -12.97
CA ASP A 695 20.35 -21.89 -12.34
C ASP A 695 19.17 -22.44 -11.49
N THR A 696 18.37 -21.55 -10.92
CA THR A 696 17.18 -21.90 -10.13
C THR A 696 16.02 -22.49 -10.92
N GLU A 697 16.08 -22.49 -12.26
CA GLU A 697 15.08 -23.07 -13.17
C GLU A 697 15.54 -24.45 -13.69
N GLY A 698 16.83 -24.78 -13.55
CA GLY A 698 17.43 -26.05 -13.97
C GLY A 698 18.22 -25.97 -15.28
N ASN A 699 18.41 -24.79 -15.86
CA ASN A 699 19.19 -24.61 -17.09
C ASN A 699 20.69 -24.79 -16.80
N GLU A 700 21.44 -25.48 -17.68
CA GLU A 700 22.91 -25.60 -17.54
C GLU A 700 23.58 -24.25 -17.86
N ILE A 701 24.24 -23.66 -16.85
CA ILE A 701 24.90 -22.33 -16.96
C ILE A 701 26.43 -22.40 -17.03
N ALA A 702 27.02 -23.55 -16.74
CA ALA A 702 28.43 -23.84 -16.97
C ALA A 702 28.61 -25.35 -17.22
N SER A 703 29.60 -25.72 -18.03
CA SER A 703 29.82 -27.12 -18.42
C SER A 703 30.09 -28.02 -17.23
N SER A 704 29.36 -29.13 -17.17
CA SER A 704 29.55 -30.18 -16.16
C SER A 704 30.99 -30.74 -16.03
N LYS A 705 31.32 -31.24 -14.84
CA LYS A 705 32.57 -31.97 -14.55
C LYS A 705 32.24 -33.42 -14.16
N THR A 706 33.16 -34.36 -14.41
CA THR A 706 33.03 -35.76 -13.94
C THR A 706 34.22 -36.22 -13.11
N GLN A 707 34.01 -37.21 -12.24
CA GLN A 707 35.05 -37.88 -11.46
C GLN A 707 34.86 -39.41 -11.52
N SER A 708 35.84 -40.10 -12.13
CA SER A 708 35.89 -41.56 -12.28
C SER A 708 36.72 -42.24 -11.18
N GLY A 709 36.49 -43.53 -10.95
CA GLY A 709 37.28 -44.35 -10.02
C GLY A 709 36.79 -45.79 -9.87
N PHE A 710 37.18 -46.44 -8.78
CA PHE A 710 36.71 -47.77 -8.37
C PHE A 710 35.65 -47.67 -7.27
N ILE A 711 34.86 -48.74 -7.10
CA ILE A 711 33.81 -48.77 -6.07
C ILE A 711 34.46 -48.69 -4.69
N GLY A 712 34.11 -47.66 -3.92
CA GLY A 712 34.70 -47.34 -2.63
C GLY A 712 35.74 -46.21 -2.64
N ASP A 713 36.20 -45.74 -3.79
CA ASP A 713 37.08 -44.56 -3.87
C ASP A 713 36.35 -43.31 -3.36
N THR A 714 37.00 -42.52 -2.51
CA THR A 714 36.42 -41.31 -1.92
C THR A 714 36.47 -40.12 -2.87
N TYR A 715 35.38 -39.38 -2.96
CA TYR A 715 35.32 -38.08 -3.64
C TYR A 715 35.05 -36.93 -2.65
N ASP A 716 35.55 -35.75 -2.98
CA ASP A 716 35.23 -34.49 -2.33
C ASP A 716 35.09 -33.41 -3.41
N VAL A 717 33.84 -33.04 -3.68
CA VAL A 717 33.47 -31.96 -4.60
C VAL A 717 33.02 -30.70 -3.86
N SER A 718 33.32 -30.56 -2.56
CA SER A 718 33.01 -29.34 -1.80
C SER A 718 34.05 -28.22 -1.97
N THR A 719 35.10 -28.44 -2.76
CA THR A 719 36.25 -27.53 -2.89
C THR A 719 35.95 -26.32 -3.78
N VAL A 720 36.79 -25.29 -3.69
CA VAL A 720 36.71 -24.09 -4.55
C VAL A 720 36.93 -24.37 -6.04
N GLU A 721 37.40 -25.56 -6.41
CA GLU A 721 37.46 -25.98 -7.82
C GLU A 721 36.08 -26.38 -8.39
N TYR A 722 35.17 -26.83 -7.52
CA TYR A 722 33.80 -27.20 -7.88
C TYR A 722 32.78 -26.11 -7.56
N LYS A 723 33.10 -25.16 -6.67
CA LYS A 723 32.33 -23.93 -6.49
C LYS A 723 32.84 -22.82 -7.43
N LEU A 724 32.37 -22.83 -8.66
CA LEU A 724 32.77 -21.85 -9.69
C LEU A 724 32.29 -20.43 -9.36
N ASP A 725 33.06 -19.44 -9.80
CA ASP A 725 32.62 -18.05 -9.91
C ASP A 725 32.08 -17.85 -11.33
N ILE A 726 30.78 -17.63 -11.47
CA ILE A 726 30.07 -17.59 -12.75
C ILE A 726 29.57 -16.16 -12.98
N ALA A 727 30.15 -15.49 -13.98
CA ALA A 727 29.83 -14.10 -14.27
C ALA A 727 28.33 -13.88 -14.53
N GLY A 728 27.71 -12.98 -13.76
CA GLY A 728 26.27 -12.72 -13.81
C GLY A 728 25.40 -13.65 -12.95
N TYR A 729 25.99 -14.52 -12.14
CA TYR A 729 25.29 -15.42 -11.21
C TYR A 729 25.94 -15.39 -9.80
N THR A 730 25.17 -15.72 -8.78
CA THR A 730 25.61 -15.88 -7.39
C THR A 730 25.27 -17.29 -6.91
N PHE A 731 26.25 -17.99 -6.33
CA PHE A 731 26.02 -19.32 -5.75
C PHE A 731 24.91 -19.30 -4.69
N LYS A 732 23.94 -20.21 -4.81
CA LYS A 732 22.81 -20.37 -3.89
C LYS A 732 23.02 -21.55 -2.95
N GLU A 733 23.08 -22.77 -3.49
CA GLU A 733 23.08 -24.02 -2.73
C GLU A 733 23.70 -25.18 -3.52
N VAL A 734 23.85 -26.34 -2.88
CA VAL A 734 24.24 -27.60 -3.55
C VAL A 734 23.22 -28.69 -3.24
N ILE A 735 22.76 -29.39 -4.27
CA ILE A 735 21.83 -30.52 -4.16
C ILE A 735 22.63 -31.81 -4.43
N GLY A 736 22.61 -32.74 -3.47
CA GLY A 736 23.37 -33.99 -3.50
C GLY A 736 24.47 -34.05 -2.43
N ALA A 737 25.13 -35.21 -2.30
CA ALA A 737 26.20 -35.40 -1.33
C ALA A 737 27.54 -34.91 -1.90
N VAL A 738 28.11 -33.83 -1.34
CA VAL A 738 29.39 -33.24 -1.80
C VAL A 738 30.63 -34.04 -1.41
N GLN A 739 30.50 -34.97 -0.47
CA GLN A 739 31.55 -35.91 -0.04
C GLN A 739 30.94 -37.30 0.08
N GLY A 740 31.68 -38.33 -0.32
CA GLY A 740 31.19 -39.70 -0.30
C GLY A 740 32.16 -40.69 -0.95
N THR A 741 31.68 -41.88 -1.26
CA THR A 741 32.39 -42.88 -2.06
C THR A 741 31.70 -43.13 -3.39
N LEU A 742 32.46 -43.47 -4.42
CA LEU A 742 31.94 -43.88 -5.72
C LEU A 742 31.31 -45.28 -5.63
N THR A 743 30.22 -45.49 -6.37
CA THR A 743 29.36 -46.70 -6.30
C THR A 743 29.11 -47.30 -7.68
N ASP A 744 28.35 -48.40 -7.74
CA ASP A 744 27.87 -48.99 -9.01
C ASP A 744 26.64 -48.25 -9.59
N GLN A 745 26.10 -47.25 -8.88
CA GLN A 745 25.00 -46.41 -9.33
C GLN A 745 25.51 -45.05 -9.81
N THR A 746 24.81 -44.42 -10.75
CA THR A 746 25.10 -43.05 -11.20
C THR A 746 24.90 -42.06 -10.06
N GLN A 747 25.92 -41.27 -9.74
CA GLN A 747 25.88 -40.24 -8.69
C GLN A 747 25.95 -38.85 -9.33
N THR A 748 25.10 -37.94 -8.87
CA THR A 748 25.03 -36.56 -9.37
C THR A 748 25.01 -35.55 -8.22
N VAL A 749 25.75 -34.46 -8.37
CA VAL A 749 25.75 -33.29 -7.50
C VAL A 749 25.45 -32.06 -8.35
N VAL A 750 24.52 -31.21 -7.91
CA VAL A 750 24.13 -30.00 -8.64
C VAL A 750 24.49 -28.77 -7.81
N TYR A 751 25.38 -27.95 -8.34
CA TYR A 751 25.62 -26.60 -7.83
C TYR A 751 24.58 -25.65 -8.43
N VAL A 752 23.75 -25.05 -7.58
CA VAL A 752 22.65 -24.15 -7.98
C VAL A 752 23.06 -22.70 -7.76
N TYR A 753 22.79 -21.84 -8.73
CA TYR A 753 23.08 -20.42 -8.69
C TYR A 753 21.84 -19.58 -8.99
N THR A 754 21.74 -18.41 -8.36
CA THR A 754 20.73 -17.39 -8.67
C THR A 754 21.33 -16.40 -9.67
N LYS A 755 20.59 -16.02 -10.71
CA LYS A 755 21.03 -14.98 -11.65
C LYS A 755 21.12 -13.62 -10.93
N ASN A 756 22.20 -12.88 -11.15
CA ASN A 756 22.39 -11.58 -10.53
C ASN A 756 21.46 -10.55 -11.19
N PRO A 757 20.70 -9.75 -10.41
CA PRO A 757 19.85 -8.73 -10.97
C PRO A 757 20.70 -7.62 -11.59
N ILE A 758 20.33 -7.18 -12.79
CA ILE A 758 21.04 -6.14 -13.54
C ILE A 758 20.42 -4.80 -13.14
N ALA A 759 21.22 -3.81 -12.77
CA ALA A 759 20.72 -2.47 -12.45
C ALA A 759 20.02 -1.87 -13.68
N ALA A 760 18.83 -1.32 -13.48
CA ALA A 760 18.12 -0.54 -14.49
C ALA A 760 18.67 0.88 -14.55
N GLN A 761 18.28 1.62 -15.59
CA GLN A 761 18.39 3.07 -15.57
C GLN A 761 17.26 3.68 -14.73
N ASP A 762 17.57 4.74 -13.97
CA ASP A 762 16.60 5.41 -13.11
C ASP A 762 15.40 5.93 -13.90
N LEU A 763 14.18 5.60 -13.44
CA LEU A 763 12.97 6.27 -13.87
C LEU A 763 13.00 7.71 -13.36
N THR A 764 12.84 8.68 -14.25
CA THR A 764 12.76 10.11 -13.89
C THR A 764 11.32 10.62 -13.97
N VAL A 765 10.81 11.17 -12.88
CA VAL A 765 9.50 11.85 -12.82
C VAL A 765 9.72 13.35 -12.84
N LEU A 766 9.25 14.01 -13.88
CA LEU A 766 9.35 15.47 -14.08
C LEU A 766 8.02 16.16 -13.77
N TYR A 767 8.10 17.39 -13.27
CA TYR A 767 6.95 18.26 -12.97
C TYR A 767 7.03 19.52 -13.81
N GLN A 768 6.15 19.63 -14.81
CA GLN A 768 6.21 20.72 -15.80
C GLN A 768 4.88 21.45 -15.94
N ASP A 769 4.94 22.72 -16.35
CA ASP A 769 3.77 23.44 -16.83
C ASP A 769 3.43 23.09 -18.29
N THR A 770 2.34 23.66 -18.81
CA THR A 770 1.91 23.49 -20.21
C THR A 770 2.86 24.09 -21.26
N GLU A 771 3.91 24.82 -20.86
CA GLU A 771 4.96 25.35 -21.73
C GLU A 771 6.25 24.50 -21.68
N GLY A 772 6.32 23.52 -20.77
CA GLY A 772 7.47 22.63 -20.55
C GLY A 772 8.49 23.15 -19.52
N ASN A 773 8.19 24.22 -18.78
CA ASN A 773 9.06 24.72 -17.73
C ASN A 773 8.98 23.81 -16.50
N GLU A 774 10.12 23.52 -15.83
CA GLU A 774 10.12 22.78 -14.56
C GLU A 774 9.53 23.64 -13.43
N ILE A 775 8.47 23.15 -12.79
CA ILE A 775 7.73 23.85 -11.72
C ILE A 775 7.89 23.23 -10.32
N ALA A 776 8.38 21.99 -10.24
CA ALA A 776 8.82 21.35 -9.01
C ALA A 776 9.97 20.38 -9.31
N SER A 777 10.87 20.18 -8.35
CA SER A 777 12.06 19.35 -8.53
C SER A 777 11.71 17.91 -8.91
N SER A 778 12.37 17.38 -9.93
CA SER A 778 12.21 16.00 -10.36
C SER A 778 12.45 14.95 -9.25
N LYS A 779 11.69 13.86 -9.30
CA LYS A 779 11.94 12.64 -8.51
C LYS A 779 12.61 11.58 -9.38
N THR A 780 13.38 10.70 -8.77
CA THR A 780 13.97 9.53 -9.44
C THR A 780 13.69 8.24 -8.68
N GLN A 781 13.45 7.15 -9.41
CA GLN A 781 13.27 5.81 -8.85
C GLN A 781 14.26 4.84 -9.48
N SER A 782 15.24 4.42 -8.66
CA SER A 782 16.25 3.42 -9.00
C SER A 782 15.78 1.99 -8.70
N GLY A 783 16.32 1.00 -9.42
CA GLY A 783 16.06 -0.41 -9.17
C GLY A 783 16.80 -1.33 -10.16
N PHE A 784 16.32 -2.55 -10.30
CA PHE A 784 16.83 -3.55 -11.24
C PHE A 784 15.89 -3.73 -12.45
N ILE A 785 16.43 -4.24 -13.55
CA ILE A 785 15.65 -4.49 -14.76
C ILE A 785 14.57 -5.53 -14.46
N GLY A 786 13.31 -5.16 -14.66
CA GLY A 786 12.14 -5.95 -14.30
C GLY A 786 11.47 -5.58 -12.98
N ASP A 787 12.09 -4.75 -12.13
CA ASP A 787 11.43 -4.22 -10.92
C ASP A 787 10.24 -3.35 -11.33
N THR A 788 9.08 -3.58 -10.70
CA THR A 788 7.86 -2.80 -10.97
C THR A 788 7.91 -1.44 -10.29
N TYR A 789 7.55 -0.39 -11.02
CA TYR A 789 7.28 0.94 -10.46
C TYR A 789 5.79 1.30 -10.59
N ASP A 790 5.34 2.12 -9.65
CA ASP A 790 4.05 2.81 -9.71
C ASP A 790 4.23 4.25 -9.24
N VAL A 791 4.16 5.17 -10.19
CA VAL A 791 4.20 6.62 -9.94
C VAL A 791 2.82 7.27 -10.06
N SER A 792 1.73 6.50 -10.18
CA SER A 792 0.36 7.02 -10.20
C SER A 792 -0.11 7.59 -8.85
N THR A 793 0.60 7.26 -7.76
CA THR A 793 0.21 7.54 -6.38
C THR A 793 0.25 9.03 -6.01
N ALA A 794 -0.44 9.40 -4.93
CA ALA A 794 -0.44 10.77 -4.40
C ALA A 794 0.93 11.27 -3.91
N GLU A 795 1.93 10.38 -3.73
CA GLU A 795 3.31 10.81 -3.46
C GLU A 795 3.97 11.43 -4.71
N TYR A 796 3.59 10.96 -5.90
CA TYR A 796 4.16 11.42 -7.17
C TYR A 796 3.26 12.45 -7.85
N LYS A 797 1.93 12.32 -7.75
CA LYS A 797 0.98 13.35 -8.20
C LYS A 797 0.92 14.51 -7.19
N LEU A 798 1.97 15.33 -7.17
CA LEU A 798 2.12 16.46 -6.25
C LEU A 798 0.98 17.48 -6.38
N ASP A 799 0.54 18.02 -5.25
CA ASP A 799 -0.21 19.28 -5.19
C ASP A 799 0.80 20.45 -5.24
N ILE A 800 0.73 21.29 -6.27
CA ILE A 800 1.71 22.34 -6.55
C ILE A 800 1.01 23.69 -6.44
N ALA A 801 1.33 24.45 -5.39
CA ALA A 801 0.68 25.73 -5.09
C ALA A 801 0.72 26.70 -6.29
N GLY A 802 -0.47 27.12 -6.74
CA GLY A 802 -0.63 27.99 -7.91
C GLY A 802 -0.76 27.26 -9.25
N TYR A 803 -0.84 25.93 -9.24
CA TYR A 803 -1.06 25.09 -10.42
C TYR A 803 -2.15 24.03 -10.14
N THR A 804 -2.71 23.45 -11.20
CA THR A 804 -3.69 22.35 -11.18
C THR A 804 -3.18 21.27 -12.12
N PHE A 805 -3.18 20.01 -11.67
CA PHE A 805 -2.80 18.88 -12.52
C PHE A 805 -3.69 18.81 -13.77
N LYS A 806 -3.06 18.72 -14.95
CA LYS A 806 -3.74 18.61 -16.24
C LYS A 806 -3.76 17.17 -16.73
N GLU A 807 -2.58 16.60 -16.92
CA GLU A 807 -2.37 15.29 -17.55
C GLU A 807 -1.01 14.71 -17.16
N VAL A 808 -0.77 13.46 -17.51
CA VAL A 808 0.53 12.79 -17.34
C VAL A 808 0.93 12.14 -18.66
N THR A 809 2.21 12.23 -19.02
CA THR A 809 2.76 11.63 -20.24
C THR A 809 3.91 10.69 -19.91
N GLY A 810 3.99 9.57 -20.63
CA GLY A 810 4.77 8.40 -20.21
C GLY A 810 3.93 7.41 -19.40
N ALA A 811 4.41 6.16 -19.28
CA ALA A 811 3.71 5.12 -18.54
C ALA A 811 3.87 5.34 -17.02
N VAL A 812 2.77 5.53 -16.28
CA VAL A 812 2.80 5.73 -14.82
C VAL A 812 3.01 4.45 -14.01
N GLN A 813 2.81 3.30 -14.63
CA GLN A 813 3.06 1.97 -14.07
C GLN A 813 3.79 1.14 -15.13
N GLY A 814 4.71 0.29 -14.70
CA GLY A 814 5.50 -0.56 -15.59
C GLY A 814 6.67 -1.21 -14.88
N THR A 815 7.63 -1.71 -15.65
CA THR A 815 8.92 -2.22 -15.14
C THR A 815 10.08 -1.32 -15.55
N LEU A 816 11.09 -1.25 -14.69
CA LEU A 816 12.34 -0.56 -14.99
C LEU A 816 13.15 -1.34 -16.05
N THR A 817 13.86 -0.62 -16.93
CA THR A 817 14.56 -1.17 -18.10
C THR A 817 16.03 -0.73 -18.19
N ASP A 818 16.77 -1.22 -19.18
CA ASP A 818 18.13 -0.72 -19.48
C ASP A 818 18.14 0.66 -20.18
N GLN A 819 16.97 1.15 -20.61
CA GLN A 819 16.79 2.49 -21.18
C GLN A 819 16.30 3.47 -20.10
N ALA A 820 16.73 4.73 -20.19
CA ALA A 820 16.20 5.77 -19.33
C ALA A 820 14.71 6.01 -19.62
N GLN A 821 13.86 5.83 -18.60
CA GLN A 821 12.42 6.04 -18.68
C GLN A 821 12.07 7.38 -18.03
N THR A 822 11.12 8.10 -18.63
CA THR A 822 10.67 9.41 -18.13
C THR A 822 9.15 9.46 -18.10
N VAL A 823 8.61 9.97 -16.99
CA VAL A 823 7.19 10.30 -16.82
C VAL A 823 7.10 11.80 -16.51
N VAL A 824 6.22 12.53 -17.19
CA VAL A 824 6.05 13.98 -17.00
C VAL A 824 4.64 14.25 -16.52
N TYR A 825 4.52 14.75 -15.29
CA TYR A 825 3.29 15.31 -14.75
C TYR A 825 3.17 16.75 -15.23
N VAL A 826 2.13 17.02 -16.02
CA VAL A 826 1.88 18.33 -16.65
C VAL A 826 0.78 19.06 -15.90
N TYR A 827 1.00 20.33 -15.61
CA TYR A 827 0.08 21.16 -14.84
C TYR A 827 -0.31 22.44 -15.60
N THR A 828 -1.56 22.84 -15.45
CA THR A 828 -2.06 24.16 -15.87
C THR A 828 -1.84 25.14 -14.72
N LYS A 829 -1.37 26.36 -15.02
CA LYS A 829 -1.23 27.42 -14.01
C LYS A 829 -2.60 27.95 -13.59
N ASN A 830 -2.83 28.11 -12.29
CA ASN A 830 -4.13 28.53 -11.76
C ASN A 830 -4.38 30.01 -12.11
N PRO A 831 -5.55 30.36 -12.66
CA PRO A 831 -5.88 31.75 -12.94
C PRO A 831 -6.08 32.50 -11.62
N ILE A 832 -5.46 33.68 -11.50
CA ILE A 832 -5.54 34.50 -10.29
C ILE A 832 -6.83 35.32 -10.35
N VAL A 833 -7.67 35.22 -9.32
CA VAL A 833 -8.91 36.01 -9.21
C VAL A 833 -8.57 37.50 -9.18
N ALA A 834 -9.23 38.30 -10.02
CA ALA A 834 -9.09 39.75 -10.03
C ALA A 834 -9.99 40.40 -8.96
N GLN A 835 -9.75 41.68 -8.68
CA GLN A 835 -10.74 42.48 -7.95
C GLN A 835 -11.90 42.87 -8.87
N ASP A 836 -13.12 42.82 -8.33
CA ASP A 836 -14.35 43.17 -9.06
C ASP A 836 -14.27 44.57 -9.67
N LEU A 837 -14.60 44.67 -10.96
CA LEU A 837 -14.93 45.95 -11.58
C LEU A 837 -16.29 46.42 -11.04
N THR A 838 -16.33 47.61 -10.44
CA THR A 838 -17.57 48.21 -9.96
C THR A 838 -18.08 49.29 -10.92
N VAL A 839 -19.35 49.19 -11.33
CA VAL A 839 -20.04 50.20 -12.15
C VAL A 839 -21.07 50.93 -11.28
N LEU A 840 -20.87 52.23 -11.09
CA LEU A 840 -21.70 53.11 -10.26
C LEU A 840 -22.61 54.01 -11.13
N TYR A 841 -23.79 54.34 -10.61
CA TYR A 841 -24.75 55.25 -11.25
C TYR A 841 -25.01 56.45 -10.35
N GLN A 842 -24.52 57.62 -10.76
CA GLN A 842 -24.54 58.82 -9.93
C GLN A 842 -25.17 60.03 -10.64
N ASP A 843 -25.71 60.96 -9.86
CA ASP A 843 -26.09 62.29 -10.36
C ASP A 843 -24.87 63.23 -10.45
N THR A 844 -25.10 64.47 -10.91
CA THR A 844 -24.07 65.51 -10.99
C THR A 844 -23.52 66.02 -9.65
N GLU A 845 -24.11 65.60 -8.52
CA GLU A 845 -23.66 65.93 -7.16
C GLU A 845 -22.90 64.76 -6.51
N GLY A 846 -22.90 63.57 -7.13
CA GLY A 846 -22.25 62.35 -6.67
C GLY A 846 -23.16 61.41 -5.87
N ASN A 847 -24.46 61.68 -5.79
CA ASN A 847 -25.41 60.80 -5.10
C ASN A 847 -25.69 59.55 -5.95
N GLU A 848 -25.78 58.37 -5.34
CA GLU A 848 -26.19 57.14 -6.04
C GLU A 848 -27.69 57.22 -6.41
N ILE A 849 -28.01 56.97 -7.69
CA ILE A 849 -29.37 57.08 -8.24
C ILE A 849 -29.92 55.75 -8.80
N ALA A 850 -29.08 54.74 -8.96
CA ALA A 850 -29.45 53.36 -9.24
C ALA A 850 -28.37 52.42 -8.67
N SER A 851 -28.77 51.22 -8.26
CA SER A 851 -27.85 50.26 -7.61
C SER A 851 -26.64 49.93 -8.49
N SER A 852 -25.45 49.99 -7.91
CA SER A 852 -24.20 49.56 -8.56
C SER A 852 -24.28 48.14 -9.15
N LYS A 853 -23.60 47.91 -10.28
CA LYS A 853 -23.29 46.56 -10.81
C LYS A 853 -21.83 46.20 -10.52
N THR A 854 -21.53 44.92 -10.35
CA THR A 854 -20.15 44.40 -10.31
C THR A 854 -19.91 43.40 -11.44
N GLN A 855 -18.66 43.31 -11.90
CA GLN A 855 -18.20 42.29 -12.84
C GLN A 855 -16.92 41.64 -12.29
N SER A 856 -17.05 40.38 -11.87
CA SER A 856 -15.98 39.52 -11.37
C SER A 856 -15.29 38.75 -12.50
N GLY A 857 -14.07 38.28 -12.25
CA GLY A 857 -13.30 37.44 -13.17
C GLY A 857 -11.87 37.21 -12.71
N PHE A 858 -11.00 36.81 -13.63
CA PHE A 858 -9.58 36.57 -13.40
C PHE A 858 -8.71 37.71 -13.97
N ILE A 859 -7.48 37.85 -13.48
CA ILE A 859 -6.55 38.90 -13.92
C ILE A 859 -6.22 38.68 -15.40
N GLY A 860 -6.56 39.67 -16.23
CA GLY A 860 -6.43 39.60 -17.69
C GLY A 860 -7.73 39.37 -18.44
N ASP A 861 -8.82 38.97 -17.78
CA ASP A 861 -10.13 38.84 -18.42
C ASP A 861 -10.61 40.20 -18.95
N THR A 862 -11.08 40.24 -20.19
CA THR A 862 -11.55 41.47 -20.83
C THR A 862 -12.97 41.84 -20.39
N TYR A 863 -13.18 43.09 -20.00
CA TYR A 863 -14.51 43.65 -19.75
C TYR A 863 -14.89 44.70 -20.81
N ASP A 864 -16.19 44.82 -21.07
CA ASP A 864 -16.80 45.90 -21.83
C ASP A 864 -18.10 46.32 -21.14
N VAL A 865 -18.05 47.45 -20.43
CA VAL A 865 -19.19 48.07 -19.77
C VAL A 865 -19.75 49.25 -20.58
N SER A 866 -19.38 49.39 -21.86
CA SER A 866 -19.93 50.42 -22.74
C SER A 866 -21.33 50.11 -23.28
N THR A 867 -21.81 48.88 -23.09
CA THR A 867 -23.06 48.35 -23.67
C THR A 867 -24.32 48.99 -23.08
N ALA A 868 -25.44 48.83 -23.79
CA ALA A 868 -26.76 49.30 -23.31
C ALA A 868 -27.23 48.62 -22.02
N GLU A 869 -26.60 47.51 -21.59
CA GLU A 869 -26.91 46.85 -20.32
C GLU A 869 -26.32 47.61 -19.12
N TYR A 870 -25.21 48.33 -19.33
CA TYR A 870 -24.56 49.17 -18.33
C TYR A 870 -24.94 50.64 -18.48
N LYS A 871 -25.26 51.11 -19.70
CA LYS A 871 -25.82 52.46 -19.88
C LYS A 871 -27.33 52.48 -19.59
N LEU A 872 -27.70 52.40 -18.31
CA LEU A 872 -29.09 52.38 -17.86
C LEU A 872 -29.87 53.64 -18.30
N ASP A 873 -31.15 53.46 -18.62
CA ASP A 873 -32.14 54.54 -18.70
C ASP A 873 -32.81 54.70 -17.32
N ILE A 874 -32.65 55.86 -16.69
CA ILE A 874 -33.00 56.10 -15.29
C ILE A 874 -34.12 57.15 -15.23
N ALA A 875 -35.32 56.72 -14.83
CA ALA A 875 -36.51 57.54 -14.83
C ALA A 875 -36.32 58.85 -14.03
N GLY A 876 -36.54 60.00 -14.68
CA GLY A 876 -36.35 61.33 -14.10
C GLY A 876 -34.92 61.88 -14.22
N TYR A 877 -34.02 61.18 -14.91
CA TYR A 877 -32.65 61.62 -15.20
C TYR A 877 -32.33 61.45 -16.70
N THR A 878 -31.24 62.08 -17.16
CA THR A 878 -30.68 61.96 -18.51
C THR A 878 -29.18 61.72 -18.40
N PHE A 879 -28.65 60.71 -19.11
CA PHE A 879 -27.22 60.43 -19.12
C PHE A 879 -26.40 61.65 -19.59
N LYS A 880 -25.34 61.98 -18.85
CA LYS A 880 -24.44 63.11 -19.11
C LYS A 880 -23.10 62.62 -19.67
N GLU A 881 -22.37 61.82 -18.90
CA GLU A 881 -21.02 61.37 -19.21
C GLU A 881 -20.67 60.09 -18.45
N VAL A 882 -19.55 59.46 -18.79
CA VAL A 882 -19.00 58.30 -18.07
C VAL A 882 -17.53 58.57 -17.73
N THR A 883 -17.10 58.17 -16.54
CA THR A 883 -15.73 58.33 -16.05
C THR A 883 -15.15 56.98 -15.61
N GLY A 884 -13.84 56.80 -15.78
CA GLY A 884 -13.21 55.48 -15.76
C GLY A 884 -13.05 54.88 -17.17
N ALA A 885 -12.37 53.75 -17.29
CA ALA A 885 -12.20 53.04 -18.56
C ALA A 885 -13.39 52.10 -18.78
N VAL A 886 -14.18 52.30 -19.84
CA VAL A 886 -15.37 51.46 -20.13
C VAL A 886 -15.04 50.12 -20.80
N GLN A 887 -13.80 49.96 -21.26
CA GLN A 887 -13.26 48.72 -21.83
C GLN A 887 -11.83 48.54 -21.30
N GLY A 888 -11.46 47.30 -20.98
CA GLY A 888 -10.14 47.00 -20.43
C GLY A 888 -10.00 45.54 -20.02
N THR A 889 -9.01 45.26 -19.18
CA THR A 889 -8.83 43.95 -18.53
C THR A 889 -8.92 44.10 -17.01
N LEU A 890 -9.45 43.08 -16.35
CA LEU A 890 -9.54 43.01 -14.89
C LEU A 890 -8.14 42.89 -14.26
N THR A 891 -7.95 43.50 -13.08
CA THR A 891 -6.65 43.61 -12.40
C THR A 891 -6.70 43.17 -10.94
N ASP A 892 -5.52 43.00 -10.32
CA ASP A 892 -5.36 42.84 -8.88
C ASP A 892 -5.80 44.07 -8.07
N GLN A 893 -5.75 45.25 -8.71
CA GLN A 893 -6.29 46.50 -8.17
C GLN A 893 -7.78 46.63 -8.49
N ALA A 894 -8.56 47.15 -7.53
CA ALA A 894 -9.98 47.42 -7.72
C ALA A 894 -10.20 48.51 -8.78
N GLN A 895 -11.11 48.26 -9.72
CA GLN A 895 -11.44 49.15 -10.83
C GLN A 895 -12.84 49.72 -10.66
N THR A 896 -13.07 50.94 -11.14
CA THR A 896 -14.37 51.61 -11.02
C THR A 896 -14.70 52.42 -12.26
N VAL A 897 -15.94 52.31 -12.73
CA VAL A 897 -16.54 53.11 -13.80
C VAL A 897 -17.78 53.79 -13.24
N VAL A 898 -17.95 55.09 -13.47
CA VAL A 898 -19.08 55.87 -12.97
C VAL A 898 -19.84 56.48 -14.13
N TYR A 899 -21.09 56.04 -14.31
CA TYR A 899 -22.05 56.66 -15.22
C TYR A 899 -22.74 57.82 -14.50
N VAL A 900 -22.59 59.03 -15.05
CA VAL A 900 -23.06 60.28 -14.46
C VAL A 900 -24.28 60.79 -15.23
N TYR A 901 -25.31 61.23 -14.50
CA TYR A 901 -26.59 61.68 -15.04
C TYR A 901 -26.98 63.06 -14.52
N THR A 902 -27.72 63.81 -15.34
CA THR A 902 -28.35 65.09 -14.96
C THR A 902 -29.82 64.85 -14.66
N LYS A 903 -30.37 65.47 -13.61
CA LYS A 903 -31.80 65.36 -13.26
C LYS A 903 -32.68 66.13 -14.25
N ASN A 904 -33.79 65.55 -14.67
CA ASN A 904 -34.67 66.14 -15.68
C ASN A 904 -35.52 67.27 -15.07
N PRO A 905 -35.68 68.42 -15.76
CA PRO A 905 -36.54 69.49 -15.29
C PRO A 905 -38.02 69.10 -15.36
N ILE A 906 -38.80 69.52 -14.36
CA ILE A 906 -40.24 69.20 -14.26
C ILE A 906 -41.04 70.30 -14.96
N VAL A 907 -41.88 69.89 -15.92
CA VAL A 907 -42.78 70.79 -16.66
C VAL A 907 -43.80 71.40 -15.70
N ALA A 908 -44.01 72.71 -15.79
CA ALA A 908 -45.02 73.45 -15.01
C ALA A 908 -46.41 73.33 -15.64
N GLN A 909 -47.44 73.75 -14.90
CA GLN A 909 -48.75 74.00 -15.51
C GLN A 909 -48.76 75.39 -16.18
N ASP A 910 -49.32 75.44 -17.39
CA ASP A 910 -49.44 76.67 -18.19
C ASP A 910 -50.13 77.80 -17.41
N LEU A 911 -49.48 78.97 -17.36
CA LEU A 911 -50.12 80.21 -16.94
C LEU A 911 -51.11 80.64 -18.02
N THR A 912 -52.38 80.80 -17.67
CA THR A 912 -53.41 81.27 -18.60
C THR A 912 -53.68 82.77 -18.43
N VAL A 913 -53.65 83.53 -19.53
CA VAL A 913 -54.00 84.96 -19.60
C VAL A 913 -55.36 85.11 -20.30
N LEU A 914 -56.36 85.59 -19.56
CA LEU A 914 -57.73 85.81 -20.03
C LEU A 914 -58.00 87.30 -20.32
N TYR A 915 -58.90 87.57 -21.27
CA TYR A 915 -59.34 88.93 -21.63
C TYR A 915 -60.85 89.03 -21.47
N GLN A 916 -61.32 89.79 -20.49
CA GLN A 916 -62.74 89.85 -20.12
C GLN A 916 -63.27 91.29 -20.06
N ASP A 917 -64.58 91.46 -20.26
CA ASP A 917 -65.26 92.70 -19.93
C ASP A 917 -65.57 92.80 -18.40
N THR A 918 -66.24 93.87 -17.99
CA THR A 918 -66.66 94.05 -16.58
C THR A 918 -67.80 93.14 -16.12
N GLU A 919 -68.39 92.33 -16.99
CA GLU A 919 -69.43 91.34 -16.67
C GLU A 919 -68.85 89.91 -16.63
N GLY A 920 -67.62 89.71 -17.11
CA GLY A 920 -66.89 88.44 -17.13
C GLY A 920 -66.91 87.70 -18.47
N ASN A 921 -67.47 88.30 -19.53
CA ASN A 921 -67.52 87.70 -20.87
C ASN A 921 -66.12 87.73 -21.51
N GLU A 922 -65.70 86.67 -22.20
CA GLU A 922 -64.45 86.65 -22.96
C GLU A 922 -64.57 87.55 -24.21
N ILE A 923 -63.68 88.54 -24.34
CA ILE A 923 -63.71 89.56 -25.42
C ILE A 923 -62.51 89.46 -26.38
N ALA A 924 -61.50 88.67 -26.03
CA ALA A 924 -60.43 88.25 -26.92
C ALA A 924 -59.91 86.88 -26.46
N SER A 925 -59.47 86.05 -27.40
CA SER A 925 -59.00 84.69 -27.10
C SER A 925 -57.86 84.68 -26.10
N SER A 926 -57.98 83.82 -25.09
CA SER A 926 -56.92 83.58 -24.09
C SER A 926 -55.54 83.25 -24.72
N LYS A 927 -54.47 83.57 -23.98
CA LYS A 927 -53.09 83.16 -24.27
C LYS A 927 -52.56 82.27 -23.14
N THR A 928 -51.60 81.40 -23.43
CA THR A 928 -50.86 80.66 -22.39
C THR A 928 -49.38 81.04 -22.36
N VAL A 929 -48.72 80.78 -21.22
CA VAL A 929 -47.27 80.77 -21.07
C VAL A 929 -46.87 79.43 -20.44
N SER A 930 -46.11 78.64 -21.19
CA SER A 930 -45.64 77.30 -20.81
C SER A 930 -44.15 77.30 -20.49
N GLY A 931 -43.69 76.31 -19.72
CA GLY A 931 -42.29 76.21 -19.27
C GLY A 931 -42.10 75.17 -18.17
N PHE A 932 -40.98 75.26 -17.45
CA PHE A 932 -40.63 74.40 -16.32
C PHE A 932 -40.92 75.08 -14.97
N ILE A 933 -41.04 74.28 -13.91
CA ILE A 933 -41.31 74.81 -12.55
C ILE A 933 -40.13 75.69 -12.12
N GLY A 934 -40.41 76.96 -11.84
CA GLY A 934 -39.41 77.98 -11.50
C GLY A 934 -39.03 78.93 -12.65
N ASP A 935 -39.43 78.65 -13.90
CA ASP A 935 -39.21 79.59 -15.02
C ASP A 935 -39.97 80.90 -14.79
N THR A 936 -39.31 82.03 -15.03
CA THR A 936 -39.89 83.36 -14.83
C THR A 936 -40.76 83.82 -16.01
N TYR A 937 -41.96 84.32 -15.73
CA TYR A 937 -42.83 84.95 -16.72
C TYR A 937 -43.04 86.44 -16.45
N ASP A 938 -43.30 87.19 -17.53
CA ASP A 938 -43.80 88.57 -17.49
C ASP A 938 -44.92 88.73 -18.53
N VAL A 939 -46.15 88.82 -18.04
CA VAL A 939 -47.36 89.06 -18.85
C VAL A 939 -47.84 90.51 -18.73
N SER A 940 -47.01 91.43 -18.24
CA SER A 940 -47.30 92.87 -18.21
C SER A 940 -47.03 93.60 -19.55
N THR A 941 -46.36 92.92 -20.48
CA THR A 941 -45.94 93.45 -21.79
C THR A 941 -47.13 93.72 -22.72
N SER A 942 -46.93 94.53 -23.77
CA SER A 942 -47.94 94.79 -24.80
C SER A 942 -48.33 93.57 -25.65
N GLU A 943 -47.67 92.42 -25.46
CA GLU A 943 -48.09 91.15 -26.07
C GLU A 943 -49.24 90.49 -25.31
N TYR A 944 -49.28 90.65 -23.98
CA TYR A 944 -50.29 90.08 -23.09
C TYR A 944 -51.25 91.13 -22.51
N LYS A 945 -50.94 92.42 -22.67
CA LYS A 945 -51.85 93.55 -22.47
C LYS A 945 -52.31 94.08 -23.83
N LEU A 946 -53.30 93.41 -24.41
CA LEU A 946 -53.84 93.71 -25.73
C LEU A 946 -54.55 95.07 -25.79
N ASP A 947 -54.53 95.68 -26.98
CA ASP A 947 -55.44 96.78 -27.33
C ASP A 947 -56.63 96.16 -28.10
N ILE A 948 -57.82 96.22 -27.52
CA ILE A 948 -59.00 95.47 -27.99
C ILE A 948 -60.01 96.46 -28.58
N ALA A 949 -60.22 96.38 -29.90
CA ALA A 949 -61.09 97.30 -30.61
C ALA A 949 -62.52 97.32 -30.04
N GLY A 950 -63.02 98.51 -29.72
CA GLY A 950 -64.33 98.69 -29.08
C GLY A 950 -64.31 98.62 -27.54
N TYR A 951 -63.15 98.38 -26.92
CA TYR A 951 -62.97 98.34 -25.46
C TYR A 951 -61.82 99.25 -24.99
N THR A 952 -61.74 99.49 -23.68
CA THR A 952 -60.66 100.23 -23.01
C THR A 952 -60.22 99.46 -21.76
N PHE A 953 -58.91 99.24 -21.57
CA PHE A 953 -58.39 98.55 -20.39
C PHE A 953 -58.78 99.26 -19.09
N LYS A 954 -59.27 98.48 -18.11
CA LYS A 954 -59.69 98.96 -16.79
C LYS A 954 -58.69 98.55 -15.71
N GLU A 955 -58.49 97.25 -15.51
CA GLU A 955 -57.67 96.68 -14.44
C GLU A 955 -57.18 95.28 -14.80
N VAL A 956 -56.21 94.75 -14.05
CA VAL A 956 -55.72 93.38 -14.19
C VAL A 956 -55.77 92.69 -12.83
N THR A 957 -56.15 91.42 -12.82
CA THR A 957 -56.21 90.58 -11.61
C THR A 957 -55.34 89.33 -11.79
N GLY A 958 -54.79 88.80 -10.70
CA GLY A 958 -53.69 87.84 -10.74
C GLY A 958 -52.31 88.53 -10.78
N THR A 959 -51.25 87.73 -10.69
CA THR A 959 -49.86 88.23 -10.61
C THR A 959 -49.27 88.33 -12.01
N VAL A 960 -48.93 89.53 -12.49
CA VAL A 960 -48.45 89.73 -13.88
C VAL A 960 -46.97 89.41 -14.11
N GLN A 961 -46.17 89.24 -13.05
CA GLN A 961 -44.75 88.87 -13.09
C GLN A 961 -44.47 87.86 -11.97
N GLY A 962 -43.90 86.70 -12.29
CA GLY A 962 -43.71 85.63 -11.32
C GLY A 962 -42.94 84.44 -11.88
N THR A 963 -43.07 83.28 -11.22
CA THR A 963 -42.52 82.00 -11.68
C THR A 963 -43.63 80.98 -11.92
N LEU A 964 -43.50 80.16 -12.96
CA LEU A 964 -44.42 79.05 -13.24
C LEU A 964 -44.34 77.98 -12.13
N THR A 965 -45.48 77.32 -11.85
CA THR A 965 -45.64 76.36 -10.74
C THR A 965 -46.28 75.04 -11.18
N ASP A 966 -46.27 74.04 -10.30
CA ASP A 966 -47.06 72.81 -10.40
C ASP A 966 -48.58 73.08 -10.36
N GLN A 967 -49.00 74.16 -9.71
CA GLN A 967 -50.38 74.64 -9.68
C GLN A 967 -50.69 75.52 -10.89
N ALA A 968 -51.90 75.38 -11.45
CA ALA A 968 -52.37 76.22 -12.55
C ALA A 968 -52.51 77.69 -12.11
N GLN A 969 -52.00 78.61 -12.92
CA GLN A 969 -51.99 80.05 -12.65
C GLN A 969 -52.90 80.77 -13.66
N THR A 970 -53.53 81.88 -13.23
CA THR A 970 -54.38 82.69 -14.11
C THR A 970 -54.19 84.18 -13.87
N VAL A 971 -54.09 84.94 -14.96
CA VAL A 971 -54.12 86.41 -14.98
C VAL A 971 -55.30 86.83 -15.86
N ILE A 972 -56.10 87.80 -15.40
CA ILE A 972 -57.28 88.28 -16.13
C ILE A 972 -57.14 89.78 -16.35
N TYR A 973 -57.02 90.18 -17.61
CA TYR A 973 -57.11 91.57 -18.05
C TYR A 973 -58.58 91.94 -18.27
N VAL A 974 -59.05 92.95 -17.53
CA VAL A 974 -60.44 93.40 -17.52
C VAL A 974 -60.57 94.74 -18.26
N TYR A 975 -61.57 94.85 -19.13
CA TYR A 975 -61.82 96.00 -19.99
C TYR A 975 -63.26 96.54 -19.85
N LEU A 976 -63.46 97.80 -20.21
CA LEU A 976 -64.75 98.47 -20.32
C LEU A 976 -65.14 98.59 -21.79
N ILE A 977 -66.40 98.36 -22.14
CA ILE A 977 -66.90 98.60 -23.50
C ILE A 977 -66.94 100.12 -23.79
N ASN A 978 -66.50 100.52 -24.97
CA ASN A 978 -66.50 101.92 -25.39
C ASN A 978 -67.92 102.32 -25.86
N PRO A 979 -68.42 103.52 -25.51
CA PRO A 979 -69.74 103.97 -25.96
C PRO A 979 -69.76 104.18 -27.48
N VAL A 980 -70.78 103.63 -28.16
CA VAL A 980 -70.94 103.68 -29.62
C VAL A 980 -72.15 104.55 -29.96
N ASP A 981 -71.96 105.57 -30.80
CA ASP A 981 -73.06 106.37 -31.35
C ASP A 981 -73.80 105.60 -32.48
N PRO A 982 -75.14 105.68 -32.58
CA PRO A 982 -75.93 104.88 -33.52
C PRO A 982 -76.04 105.52 -34.92
N VAL A 983 -75.83 104.73 -35.98
CA VAL A 983 -76.08 105.11 -37.38
C VAL A 983 -76.67 103.92 -38.17
N ASP A 984 -77.43 104.21 -39.23
CA ASP A 984 -78.38 103.32 -39.93
C ASP A 984 -77.81 102.09 -40.69
N PRO A 985 -78.64 101.05 -40.94
CA PRO A 985 -78.28 99.83 -41.68
C PRO A 985 -78.49 99.93 -43.20
N VAL A 986 -77.75 99.11 -43.98
CA VAL A 986 -77.97 98.88 -45.43
C VAL A 986 -77.74 97.39 -45.77
N ASP A 987 -78.36 96.93 -46.87
CA ASP A 987 -78.67 95.56 -47.29
C ASP A 987 -77.53 94.48 -47.35
N PRO A 988 -77.90 93.18 -47.28
CA PRO A 988 -77.00 92.04 -47.46
C PRO A 988 -76.77 91.65 -48.94
N VAL A 989 -75.73 90.85 -49.19
CA VAL A 989 -75.49 90.16 -50.47
C VAL A 989 -75.04 88.71 -50.22
N ASP A 990 -75.44 87.79 -51.09
CA ASP A 990 -75.33 86.32 -50.94
C ASP A 990 -73.90 85.73 -51.00
N PRO A 991 -73.69 84.51 -50.45
CA PRO A 991 -72.42 83.80 -50.47
C PRO A 991 -72.10 83.15 -51.84
N VAL A 992 -70.84 82.74 -52.02
CA VAL A 992 -70.38 81.93 -53.16
C VAL A 992 -69.53 80.75 -52.66
N ASP A 993 -69.75 79.58 -53.26
CA ASP A 993 -69.22 78.27 -52.88
C ASP A 993 -67.74 78.01 -53.30
N PRO A 994 -67.08 76.95 -52.77
CA PRO A 994 -65.62 76.75 -52.87
C PRO A 994 -65.12 76.19 -54.20
N VAL A 995 -63.79 76.25 -54.39
CA VAL A 995 -63.08 75.73 -55.58
C VAL A 995 -61.78 75.01 -55.18
N ASP A 996 -61.85 73.68 -55.10
CA ASP A 996 -60.75 72.77 -55.53
C ASP A 996 -60.62 72.84 -57.07
N PRO A 997 -59.51 72.43 -57.75
CA PRO A 997 -58.66 71.26 -57.41
C PRO A 997 -57.16 71.32 -57.84
N VAL A 998 -56.52 70.14 -57.82
CA VAL A 998 -55.47 69.58 -58.74
C VAL A 998 -54.11 69.23 -58.11
N GLU A 999 -53.81 67.92 -58.20
CA GLU A 999 -52.53 67.22 -58.01
C GLU A 999 -51.84 67.01 -59.37
N PRO A 1000 -50.49 67.05 -59.45
CA PRO A 1000 -49.78 66.42 -60.58
C PRO A 1000 -48.49 65.64 -60.24
N GLU A 1001 -48.50 64.35 -60.61
CA GLU A 1001 -47.46 63.63 -61.39
C GLU A 1001 -46.00 63.43 -60.85
N GLU A 1002 -45.70 62.17 -60.50
CA GLU A 1002 -44.43 61.45 -60.82
C GLU A 1002 -44.24 61.35 -62.38
N PRO A 1003 -43.11 60.85 -63.02
CA PRO A 1003 -42.16 59.82 -62.53
C PRO A 1003 -40.70 59.85 -63.11
N THR A 1004 -40.01 58.71 -62.99
CA THR A 1004 -38.92 58.10 -63.84
C THR A 1004 -37.46 58.04 -63.36
N GLU A 1005 -36.96 56.79 -63.34
CA GLU A 1005 -35.55 56.32 -63.41
C GLU A 1005 -34.93 56.57 -64.82
N PRO A 1006 -33.68 56.16 -65.20
CA PRO A 1006 -32.68 55.32 -64.48
C PRO A 1006 -31.19 55.77 -64.63
N SER A 1007 -30.23 54.95 -64.13
CA SER A 1007 -29.17 54.33 -64.97
C SER A 1007 -27.95 53.78 -64.19
N GLU A 1008 -27.48 52.61 -64.64
CA GLU A 1008 -26.12 52.01 -64.50
C GLU A 1008 -25.56 51.59 -63.12
N SER A 1009 -24.81 50.48 -63.17
CA SER A 1009 -24.26 49.74 -62.04
C SER A 1009 -22.82 49.28 -62.31
N LYS A 1010 -22.11 48.87 -61.25
CA LYS A 1010 -20.91 48.02 -61.37
C LYS A 1010 -20.67 47.20 -60.09
N GLU A 1011 -21.07 45.94 -60.13
CA GLU A 1011 -20.57 44.90 -59.21
C GLU A 1011 -19.12 44.50 -59.55
N PRO A 1012 -18.55 43.54 -58.81
CA PRO A 1012 -18.48 42.21 -59.45
C PRO A 1012 -18.85 40.99 -58.58
N SER A 1013 -19.81 40.22 -59.09
CA SER A 1013 -19.82 38.74 -59.23
C SER A 1013 -19.99 37.76 -58.03
N LEU A 1014 -21.20 37.17 -57.96
CA LEU A 1014 -21.54 35.73 -57.83
C LEU A 1014 -21.21 34.93 -56.53
N PRO A 1015 -21.91 33.80 -56.25
CA PRO A 1015 -23.19 33.24 -56.77
C PRO A 1015 -24.34 33.31 -55.69
N ALA A 1016 -25.65 33.26 -55.97
CA ALA A 1016 -26.53 32.21 -56.55
C ALA A 1016 -26.56 30.89 -55.72
N THR A 1017 -27.67 30.28 -55.26
CA THR A 1017 -29.16 30.50 -55.34
C THR A 1017 -29.80 30.11 -53.96
N GLY A 1018 -31.10 30.25 -53.62
CA GLY A 1018 -32.35 30.61 -54.32
C GLY A 1018 -33.40 29.46 -54.33
N ILE A 1019 -34.69 29.78 -54.59
CA ILE A 1019 -35.87 28.86 -54.76
C ILE A 1019 -36.45 28.23 -53.45
N ASP A 1020 -37.76 28.25 -53.14
CA ASP A 1020 -38.93 28.95 -53.73
C ASP A 1020 -40.21 28.90 -52.82
N ASN A 1021 -41.25 29.67 -53.14
CA ASN A 1021 -42.73 29.47 -53.04
C ASN A 1021 -43.38 28.58 -51.91
N SER A 1022 -44.60 28.80 -51.37
CA SER A 1022 -45.78 29.69 -51.61
C SER A 1022 -46.91 29.26 -50.61
N VAL A 1023 -48.15 29.78 -50.39
CA VAL A 1023 -49.04 30.92 -50.74
C VAL A 1023 -50.48 30.57 -50.22
N LEU A 1024 -51.44 31.53 -50.14
CA LEU A 1024 -52.91 31.39 -49.89
C LEU A 1024 -53.35 30.68 -48.57
N THR A 1025 -53.92 31.35 -47.56
CA THR A 1025 -55.37 31.73 -47.37
C THR A 1025 -56.44 30.64 -47.60
N MET A 1026 -57.33 30.40 -46.62
CA MET A 1026 -58.80 30.53 -46.80
C MET A 1026 -59.65 30.41 -45.50
N SER A 1027 -60.55 31.37 -45.29
CA SER A 1027 -61.92 31.30 -44.73
C SER A 1027 -62.42 30.25 -43.70
N GLY A 1028 -62.76 30.72 -42.48
CA GLY A 1028 -64.02 30.40 -41.75
C GLY A 1028 -64.16 29.02 -41.06
N LEU A 1029 -65.25 28.71 -40.31
CA LEU A 1029 -66.33 29.57 -39.79
C LEU A 1029 -67.06 28.90 -38.58
N LEU A 1030 -67.45 29.70 -37.58
CA LEU A 1030 -68.47 29.51 -36.52
C LEU A 1030 -69.20 28.16 -36.30
N ILE A 1031 -69.03 27.59 -35.09
CA ILE A 1031 -70.05 26.84 -34.30
C ILE A 1031 -69.73 27.21 -32.82
N SER A 1032 -70.46 28.08 -32.09
CA SER A 1032 -71.79 27.94 -31.43
C SER A 1032 -71.86 26.77 -30.42
N LEU A 1033 -72.53 26.77 -29.25
CA LEU A 1033 -73.38 27.69 -28.47
C LEU A 1033 -72.81 27.71 -27.00
N GLY A 1034 -73.29 28.44 -25.97
CA GLY A 1034 -74.33 29.46 -25.83
C GLY A 1034 -75.16 29.32 -24.53
N SER A 1035 -75.16 30.38 -23.70
CA SER A 1035 -76.20 30.77 -22.71
C SER A 1035 -76.28 30.17 -21.27
N ALA A 1036 -76.65 31.07 -20.34
CA ALA A 1036 -77.25 30.92 -19.00
C ALA A 1036 -76.39 30.33 -17.84
N ILE A 1037 -76.23 30.95 -16.64
CA ILE A 1037 -77.18 31.58 -15.68
C ILE A 1037 -78.03 30.49 -14.98
N PHE A 1038 -77.97 30.21 -13.68
CA PHE A 1038 -77.91 31.11 -12.50
C PHE A 1038 -77.55 30.38 -11.16
N MET A 1039 -77.47 31.15 -10.04
CA MET A 1039 -77.57 30.71 -8.61
C MET A 1039 -76.38 29.89 -8.02
N LYS A 1040 -75.66 30.41 -7.01
CA LYS A 1040 -75.90 30.35 -5.53
C LYS A 1040 -75.64 28.97 -4.89
N SER A 1041 -75.00 28.84 -3.72
CA SER A 1041 -74.35 29.86 -2.84
C SER A 1041 -73.60 29.21 -1.66
N LYS A 1042 -72.65 29.95 -1.04
CA LYS A 1042 -72.20 29.87 0.38
C LYS A 1042 -71.86 28.46 0.94
N GLY A 1043 -70.64 28.12 1.37
CA GLY A 1043 -69.39 28.88 1.55
C GLY A 1043 -69.03 29.16 3.03
N LYS A 1044 -67.88 29.82 3.26
CA LYS A 1044 -67.28 30.23 4.55
C LYS A 1044 -66.60 29.13 5.40
N LYS A 1045 -65.31 29.36 5.68
CA LYS A 1045 -64.55 29.03 6.92
C LYS A 1045 -64.35 27.53 7.24
N GLU A 1046 -63.35 27.13 8.03
CA GLU A 1046 -62.34 27.89 8.80
C GLU A 1046 -60.96 27.19 8.77
N GLU A 1047 -60.06 27.58 9.69
CA GLU A 1047 -58.72 27.01 9.97
C GLU A 1047 -58.64 25.46 10.01
N GLU A 1048 -57.49 24.80 9.85
CA GLU A 1048 -56.07 25.22 9.98
C GLU A 1048 -55.23 25.01 8.72
#